data_AF-A0A5M6IXE6-F1
#
_entry.id   AF-A0A5M6IXE6-F1
#
_cell.length_a   1.000
_cell.length_b   1.000
_cell.length_c   1.000
_cell.angle_alpha   90.00
_cell.angle_beta   90.00
_cell.angle_gamma   90.00
#
_symmetry.space_group_name_H-M   'P 1'
#
loop_
_entity.id
_entity.type
_entity.pdbx_description
1 polymer ?
#
loop_
_entity_poly.entity_id
_entity_poly.type
_entity_poly.pdbx_seq_one_letter_code
_entity_poly.pdbx_strand_id
1 'polypeptide(L)'
;MNELPPRAPPPGTPSLSGAGRTSEEHALIHASGLLDAGWYEQRYPEIAGTGTDPVIHFITRGWREGRNPNLYFDTSWYLKQNPDVSRAGLNPLLHYIRRGEAENRLPCLHFDLPWYRTRHTAPEGGTLLGHYYTHRRSGTVTPIAEFDPAWYLAQYPDIAAAGVDPFEHFLLWGWREGRNPSADFDTRFYVRRYLDPGQDENPLLHYRRLRHVIRLHTRPPPDETTIPEEVRRFTAPGPEFEEIAPLPRSAPRRATVLAFYLPQFHAIPENDAWWGRGFTEWTFTARGLPRFAGHYQPRIPRDLGHYVLDNPTVLRRQVELARGAGLGGFIFYFYWFNGRRLLERPLEAFLADHSIDFPFCLMWANENWTRRWDGSDQDVLIAQDWRRRDETALVDSFARHFRDPRYIRLHGRPLLMVYRAGLIPESAATLARWREAFRVRHHENPVMVMSQSFDAFDPRGYGFDGAVEFPPHKLVLGQKPINGDLAWFDLAATAQVFDYGAIANASLAEPPAPFPLIKTAVPGWDNDARRQGAGMMLHRATPAKYQAWLSELIDRAAAHPFFGERLVCVNAWNEWAEGAYLEPDQHYGGAWLNATARAVAARFATGAPLLLVGHDGFAAGAQQLLLHLGRILRRRFGVTVEFLLLGEGTLRPRYATTAPTQVITDPSRLQPFLLAAAARGITTALVNSAAAAWSIPQLRAAGIEPTLLVHEMPGLLAEKRLLAGARAGAQAAGHVIFAAEAVRAGFTSAVPIEAERSVVLPQGNYRDVAFSITARAALRARLGVPDETPVVLGAGYADLRKGFDLFLQCWRLTRHDRPQVRFWWVGELDATLHAYLSAEIEAAEATGSFHLAGWQDDIAAWLSAADLFALPSREDPYPTILIEALCSGLRAVAFDHSGGMPDLLRERDCGEVVPMGDAAALSAAILRELDRPAGDRAALAQTACQRFRFDHYAFALLQQARPGLPAVSVAVPAHNYARYLEHRLVSVFTQTHPVVEVIVLDDASRDDSVAVAQRVAADWGRDIRLIVNPTNSGSPFAQWHRAAELAEAEWVWIAEADDAAEPTLLATLAAFVHDVPELELAFCDSRAIDAQGAPLWPSYHDYYVQSGAPALTQGGVFPAPDFARRFLAERNLIPNVSAVLWRRRSLLAALHRCGRELSGFHLAGDWRIYLEILAESTGQVGVAPTSLNVHRRHAAGVTQSTAARRHLDEVTRIHAIARSRLDLPPETIRRQGVYRRHLAHTLGLR
;
A
#
# COMPACT_ATOMS: atom_id res chain seq x y z
N MET A 1 24.55 72.52 17.42
CA MET A 1 25.00 73.52 18.42
C MET A 1 26.30 73.05 19.03
N ASN A 2 27.41 73.63 18.59
CA ASN A 2 28.48 74.19 19.43
C ASN A 2 29.63 74.57 18.51
N GLU A 3 29.82 75.87 18.38
CA GLU A 3 30.92 76.51 17.65
C GLU A 3 32.25 76.31 18.38
N LEU A 4 33.33 76.14 17.61
CA LEU A 4 34.67 76.58 17.97
C LEU A 4 35.27 77.31 16.75
N PRO A 5 35.89 78.51 16.92
CA PRO A 5 36.50 79.26 15.83
C PRO A 5 37.92 78.76 15.51
N PRO A 6 38.52 79.18 14.37
CA PRO A 6 39.70 78.55 13.79
C PRO A 6 41.01 79.11 14.36
N ARG A 7 42.06 78.27 14.42
CA ARG A 7 43.46 78.70 14.48
C ARG A 7 44.00 78.94 13.06
N ALA A 8 44.68 80.08 12.86
CA ALA A 8 45.42 80.44 11.65
C ALA A 8 46.76 79.65 11.53
N PRO A 9 47.41 79.64 10.35
CA PRO A 9 48.20 78.51 9.81
C PRO A 9 49.73 78.62 10.05
N PRO A 10 50.53 77.57 9.78
CA PRO A 10 51.93 77.73 9.38
C PRO A 10 52.08 77.80 7.84
N PRO A 11 53.21 78.33 7.34
CA PRO A 11 53.31 78.96 6.03
C PRO A 11 53.53 77.98 4.87
N GLY A 12 53.25 78.49 3.67
CA GLY A 12 53.25 77.78 2.39
C GLY A 12 54.55 77.07 2.00
N THR A 13 54.45 76.16 1.03
CA THR A 13 54.96 76.30 -0.36
C THR A 13 54.67 75.00 -1.14
N PRO A 14 54.73 74.95 -2.49
CA PRO A 14 54.51 75.97 -3.51
C PRO A 14 53.37 75.59 -4.47
N SER A 15 52.85 76.59 -5.20
CA SER A 15 51.95 76.36 -6.33
C SER A 15 52.67 75.66 -7.48
N LEU A 16 52.20 74.48 -7.90
CA LEU A 16 52.54 73.90 -9.19
C LEU A 16 51.52 74.38 -10.23
N SER A 17 52.03 74.79 -11.40
CA SER A 17 51.28 75.26 -12.56
C SER A 17 50.26 74.22 -13.05
N GLY A 18 49.19 74.65 -13.71
CA GLY A 18 48.06 73.80 -14.15
C GLY A 18 48.42 72.60 -15.05
N ALA A 19 49.62 72.56 -15.62
CA ALA A 19 50.14 71.42 -16.36
C ALA A 19 50.68 70.28 -15.44
N GLY A 20 51.25 70.61 -14.28
CA GLY A 20 51.78 69.60 -13.33
C GLY A 20 50.68 68.86 -12.57
N ARG A 21 49.57 69.54 -12.28
CA ARG A 21 48.42 68.97 -11.56
C ARG A 21 47.69 67.89 -12.36
N THR A 22 47.55 68.07 -13.67
CA THR A 22 46.90 67.09 -14.57
C THR A 22 47.73 65.81 -14.69
N SER A 23 49.06 65.90 -14.63
CA SER A 23 49.97 64.75 -14.70
C SER A 23 49.93 63.88 -13.43
N GLU A 24 49.79 64.51 -12.25
CA GLU A 24 49.63 63.81 -10.97
C GLU A 24 48.25 63.15 -10.83
N GLU A 25 47.19 63.85 -11.26
CA GLU A 25 45.82 63.31 -11.26
C GLU A 25 45.65 62.16 -12.26
N HIS A 26 46.31 62.25 -13.42
CA HIS A 26 46.39 61.15 -14.39
C HIS A 26 47.12 59.94 -13.82
N ALA A 27 48.30 60.12 -13.21
CA ALA A 27 49.04 59.03 -12.59
C ALA A 27 48.24 58.34 -11.47
N LEU A 28 47.47 59.10 -10.67
CA LEU A 28 46.66 58.54 -9.59
C LEU A 28 45.46 57.73 -10.09
N ILE A 29 44.74 58.22 -11.10
CA ILE A 29 43.61 57.49 -11.71
C ILE A 29 44.12 56.27 -12.47
N HIS A 30 45.21 56.41 -13.21
CA HIS A 30 45.84 55.30 -13.94
C HIS A 30 46.33 54.20 -12.97
N ALA A 31 47.02 54.57 -11.88
CA ALA A 31 47.47 53.61 -10.87
C ALA A 31 46.31 52.92 -10.11
N SER A 32 45.15 53.57 -9.99
CA SER A 32 43.98 52.99 -9.33
C SER A 32 43.31 51.85 -10.11
N GLY A 33 43.52 51.79 -11.44
CA GLY A 33 42.85 50.84 -12.33
C GLY A 33 41.33 51.00 -12.45
N LEU A 34 40.76 52.09 -11.91
CA LEU A 34 39.31 52.32 -11.88
C LEU A 34 38.77 52.99 -13.14
N LEU A 35 39.63 53.46 -14.06
CA LEU A 35 39.19 53.89 -15.38
C LEU A 35 39.65 52.85 -16.39
N ASP A 36 38.69 52.06 -16.89
CA ASP A 36 38.94 51.06 -17.93
C ASP A 36 38.80 51.74 -19.30
N ALA A 37 39.94 52.01 -19.94
CA ALA A 37 39.98 52.70 -21.23
C ALA A 37 39.16 51.98 -22.31
N GLY A 38 39.20 50.64 -22.35
CA GLY A 38 38.46 49.86 -23.33
C GLY A 38 36.95 49.90 -23.09
N TRP A 39 36.51 49.76 -21.83
CA TRP A 39 35.10 49.91 -21.47
C TRP A 39 34.61 51.35 -21.73
N TYR A 40 35.42 52.34 -21.39
CA TYR A 40 35.08 53.76 -21.53
C TYR A 40 34.91 54.15 -23.01
N GLU A 41 35.82 53.74 -23.89
CA GLU A 41 35.71 53.97 -25.34
C GLU A 41 34.55 53.18 -25.96
N GLN A 42 34.31 51.94 -25.53
CA GLN A 42 33.17 51.15 -25.99
C GLN A 42 31.82 51.77 -25.57
N ARG A 43 31.75 52.32 -24.34
CA ARG A 43 30.55 52.94 -23.80
C ARG A 43 30.29 54.33 -24.38
N TYR A 44 31.35 55.04 -24.75
CA TYR A 44 31.32 56.39 -25.33
C TYR A 44 32.08 56.44 -26.69
N PRO A 45 31.49 55.87 -27.76
CA PRO A 45 32.15 55.71 -29.05
C PRO A 45 32.59 57.03 -29.70
N GLU A 46 32.00 58.17 -29.31
CA GLU A 46 32.37 59.50 -29.79
C GLU A 46 33.76 59.96 -29.34
N ILE A 47 34.35 59.30 -28.34
CA ILE A 47 35.73 59.52 -27.91
C ILE A 47 36.69 58.63 -28.71
N ALA A 48 36.23 57.43 -29.06
CA ALA A 48 36.98 56.46 -29.84
C ALA A 48 37.27 57.02 -31.25
N GLY A 49 38.55 57.22 -31.56
CA GLY A 49 39.01 57.80 -32.84
C GLY A 49 39.47 59.26 -32.79
N THR A 50 39.33 59.95 -31.65
CA THR A 50 39.87 61.32 -31.47
C THR A 50 41.36 61.36 -31.08
N GLY A 51 41.95 60.21 -30.74
CA GLY A 51 43.34 60.10 -30.24
C GLY A 51 43.56 60.66 -28.83
N THR A 52 42.50 61.07 -28.13
CA THR A 52 42.57 61.60 -26.77
C THR A 52 42.58 60.46 -25.76
N ASP A 53 43.56 60.45 -24.85
CA ASP A 53 43.63 59.48 -23.74
C ASP A 53 42.32 59.52 -22.91
N PRO A 54 41.60 58.39 -22.74
CA PRO A 54 40.37 58.31 -21.95
C PRO A 54 40.51 58.84 -20.51
N VAL A 55 41.67 58.68 -19.87
CA VAL A 55 41.94 59.20 -18.53
C VAL A 55 42.00 60.72 -18.55
N ILE A 56 42.71 61.30 -19.52
CA ILE A 56 42.79 62.75 -19.71
C ILE A 56 41.41 63.32 -20.06
N HIS A 57 40.67 62.65 -20.93
CA HIS A 57 39.30 63.04 -21.25
C HIS A 57 38.41 63.05 -20.00
N PHE A 58 38.45 61.98 -19.20
CA PHE A 58 37.65 61.89 -17.99
C PHE A 58 37.97 63.02 -17.02
N ILE A 59 39.25 63.27 -16.71
CA ILE A 59 39.70 64.33 -15.78
C ILE A 59 39.26 65.72 -16.21
N THR A 60 39.38 66.00 -17.52
CA THR A 60 39.14 67.35 -18.06
C THR A 60 37.67 67.62 -18.34
N ARG A 61 36.90 66.63 -18.82
CA ARG A 61 35.51 66.82 -19.28
C ARG A 61 34.56 65.71 -18.84
N GLY A 62 34.97 64.44 -18.96
CA GLY A 62 34.06 63.29 -18.83
C GLY A 62 33.25 63.24 -17.54
N TRP A 63 33.86 63.50 -16.38
CA TRP A 63 33.11 63.46 -15.12
C TRP A 63 32.09 64.62 -14.99
N ARG A 64 32.34 65.77 -15.63
CA ARG A 64 31.40 66.92 -15.65
C ARG A 64 30.21 66.66 -16.55
N GLU A 65 30.41 65.84 -17.56
CA GLU A 65 29.36 65.34 -18.46
C GLU A 65 28.58 64.17 -17.84
N GLY A 66 28.91 63.77 -16.60
CA GLY A 66 28.26 62.66 -15.90
C GLY A 66 28.66 61.27 -16.41
N ARG A 67 29.73 61.17 -17.21
CA ARG A 67 30.22 59.89 -17.73
C ARG A 67 30.83 59.07 -16.60
N ASN A 68 30.54 57.78 -16.58
CA ASN A 68 31.09 56.81 -15.64
C ASN A 68 32.44 56.28 -16.13
N PRO A 69 33.44 56.07 -15.25
CA PRO A 69 34.74 55.52 -15.60
C PRO A 69 34.75 53.98 -15.75
N ASN A 70 33.77 53.30 -15.15
CA ASN A 70 33.49 51.87 -15.28
C ASN A 70 32.03 51.57 -14.82
N LEU A 71 31.59 50.31 -14.88
CA LEU A 71 30.24 49.89 -14.47
C LEU A 71 29.96 50.01 -12.95
N TYR A 72 31.00 50.00 -12.12
CA TYR A 72 30.96 49.96 -10.65
C TYR A 72 31.26 51.30 -9.98
N PHE A 73 31.35 52.37 -10.77
CA PHE A 73 31.44 53.74 -10.29
C PHE A 73 30.46 54.62 -11.07
N ASP A 74 29.40 55.07 -10.41
CA ASP A 74 28.39 55.93 -11.03
C ASP A 74 28.66 57.38 -10.63
N THR A 75 29.18 58.14 -11.59
CA THR A 75 29.61 59.53 -11.39
C THR A 75 28.44 60.44 -11.00
N SER A 76 27.30 60.28 -11.65
CA SER A 76 26.11 61.10 -11.38
C SER A 76 25.49 60.74 -10.03
N TRP A 77 25.38 59.44 -9.74
CA TRP A 77 24.89 58.95 -8.46
C TRP A 77 25.82 59.35 -7.31
N TYR A 78 27.13 59.23 -7.48
CA TYR A 78 28.12 59.60 -6.46
C TYR A 78 28.01 61.08 -6.10
N LEU A 79 27.92 61.97 -7.08
CA LEU A 79 27.76 63.41 -6.84
C LEU A 79 26.41 63.74 -6.17
N LYS A 80 25.34 63.01 -6.52
CA LYS A 80 24.02 63.17 -5.91
C LYS A 80 24.01 62.74 -4.43
N GLN A 81 24.67 61.62 -4.10
CA GLN A 81 24.79 61.13 -2.72
C GLN A 81 25.79 61.94 -1.88
N ASN A 82 26.70 62.67 -2.53
CA ASN A 82 27.74 63.46 -1.88
C ASN A 82 27.69 64.94 -2.30
N PRO A 83 26.68 65.71 -1.82
CA PRO A 83 26.48 67.10 -2.23
C PRO A 83 27.64 68.04 -1.87
N ASP A 84 28.47 67.66 -0.90
CA ASP A 84 29.69 68.38 -0.51
C ASP A 84 30.77 68.28 -1.61
N VAL A 85 30.96 67.10 -2.21
CA VAL A 85 31.87 66.87 -3.34
C VAL A 85 31.38 67.62 -4.58
N SER A 86 30.06 67.56 -4.83
CA SER A 86 29.42 68.28 -5.94
C SER A 86 29.58 69.80 -5.82
N ARG A 87 29.27 70.38 -4.66
CA ARG A 87 29.41 71.83 -4.41
C ARG A 87 30.85 72.31 -4.47
N ALA A 88 31.80 71.48 -4.06
CA ALA A 88 33.23 71.78 -4.15
C ALA A 88 33.81 71.65 -5.57
N GLY A 89 33.02 71.17 -6.55
CA GLY A 89 33.46 70.99 -7.94
C GLY A 89 34.61 70.00 -8.08
N LEU A 90 34.73 69.04 -7.17
CA LEU A 90 35.81 68.05 -7.16
C LEU A 90 35.49 66.92 -8.14
N ASN A 91 36.54 66.40 -8.80
CA ASN A 91 36.42 65.18 -9.60
C ASN A 91 35.99 64.01 -8.68
N PRO A 92 34.84 63.37 -8.93
CA PRO A 92 34.26 62.39 -8.01
C PRO A 92 35.10 61.11 -7.91
N LEU A 93 35.73 60.65 -9.00
CA LEU A 93 36.59 59.48 -8.97
C LEU A 93 37.88 59.77 -8.19
N LEU A 94 38.50 60.93 -8.45
CA LEU A 94 39.71 61.35 -7.75
C LEU A 94 39.44 61.55 -6.25
N HIS A 95 38.27 62.11 -5.91
CA HIS A 95 37.80 62.22 -4.53
C HIS A 95 37.63 60.83 -3.89
N TYR A 96 36.97 59.90 -4.59
CA TYR A 96 36.78 58.54 -4.09
C TYR A 96 38.09 57.84 -3.75
N ILE A 97 39.07 57.88 -4.67
CA ILE A 97 40.38 57.26 -4.49
C ILE A 97 41.13 57.88 -3.30
N ARG A 98 41.11 59.22 -3.18
CA ARG A 98 41.89 59.92 -2.13
C ARG A 98 41.26 59.86 -0.75
N ARG A 99 39.92 59.87 -0.68
CA ARG A 99 39.18 60.09 0.58
C ARG A 99 37.89 59.29 0.66
N GLY A 100 37.13 59.22 -0.42
CA GLY A 100 35.78 58.67 -0.38
C GLY A 100 35.69 57.21 0.08
N GLU A 101 36.64 56.36 -0.32
CA GLU A 101 36.68 54.99 0.18
C GLU A 101 37.00 54.94 1.69
N ALA A 102 37.98 55.72 2.16
CA ALA A 102 38.31 55.81 3.59
C ALA A 102 37.13 56.35 4.43
N GLU A 103 36.32 57.23 3.85
CA GLU A 103 35.11 57.81 4.43
C GLU A 103 33.86 56.91 4.29
N ASN A 104 34.00 55.68 3.78
CA ASN A 104 32.91 54.72 3.52
C ASN A 104 31.82 55.23 2.55
N ARG A 105 32.14 56.16 1.65
CA ARG A 105 31.22 56.61 0.60
C ARG A 105 31.10 55.52 -0.45
N LEU A 106 29.88 55.13 -0.81
CA LEU A 106 29.65 54.11 -1.84
C LEU A 106 29.95 54.67 -3.24
N PRO A 107 30.53 53.90 -4.18
CA PRO A 107 30.78 54.35 -5.55
C PRO A 107 29.55 54.20 -6.48
N CYS A 108 28.64 53.28 -6.17
CA CYS A 108 27.34 53.10 -6.84
C CYS A 108 26.36 52.35 -5.92
N LEU A 109 25.10 52.17 -6.35
CA LEU A 109 24.08 51.42 -5.60
C LEU A 109 24.40 49.93 -5.47
N HIS A 110 25.08 49.37 -6.46
CA HIS A 110 25.41 47.94 -6.60
C HIS A 110 26.84 47.60 -6.19
N PHE A 111 27.46 48.42 -5.34
CA PHE A 111 28.72 48.11 -4.68
C PHE A 111 28.64 48.46 -3.19
N ASP A 112 28.58 47.44 -2.34
CA ASP A 112 28.43 47.58 -0.89
C ASP A 112 29.81 47.64 -0.22
N LEU A 113 30.42 48.82 -0.20
CA LEU A 113 31.78 49.00 0.32
C LEU A 113 31.94 48.55 1.79
N PRO A 114 31.05 48.91 2.74
CA PRO A 114 31.14 48.42 4.12
C PRO A 114 31.10 46.89 4.20
N TRP A 115 30.18 46.24 3.48
CA TRP A 115 30.10 44.79 3.45
C TRP A 115 31.33 44.15 2.80
N TYR A 116 31.77 44.66 1.64
CA TYR A 116 32.90 44.14 0.89
C TYR A 116 34.22 44.23 1.70
N ARG A 117 34.40 45.32 2.45
CA ARG A 117 35.54 45.52 3.36
C ARG A 117 35.65 44.46 4.45
N THR A 118 34.55 43.85 4.88
CA THR A 118 34.60 42.78 5.90
C THR A 118 35.18 41.47 5.38
N ARG A 119 35.31 41.32 4.06
CA ARG A 119 35.68 40.06 3.38
C ARG A 119 36.99 40.16 2.61
N HIS A 120 37.41 41.37 2.25
CA HIS A 120 38.57 41.60 1.40
C HIS A 120 39.41 42.77 1.91
N THR A 121 40.71 42.73 1.61
CA THR A 121 41.68 43.78 1.94
C THR A 121 42.14 44.48 0.67
N ALA A 122 42.27 45.82 0.69
CA ALA A 122 42.78 46.55 -0.45
C ALA A 122 44.27 46.22 -0.69
N PRO A 123 44.72 46.12 -1.95
CA PRO A 123 46.15 46.02 -2.26
C PRO A 123 46.91 47.28 -1.84
N GLU A 124 48.21 47.15 -1.56
CA GLU A 124 49.06 48.25 -1.10
C GLU A 124 49.05 49.41 -2.13
N GLY A 125 48.54 50.58 -1.70
CA GLY A 125 48.37 51.75 -2.57
C GLY A 125 47.13 51.74 -3.50
N GLY A 126 46.27 50.73 -3.41
CA GLY A 126 45.04 50.59 -4.21
C GLY A 126 43.74 50.74 -3.42
N THR A 127 42.60 50.51 -4.09
CA THR A 127 41.25 50.59 -3.51
C THR A 127 40.57 49.22 -3.46
N LEU A 128 39.62 49.03 -2.54
CA LEU A 128 38.77 47.83 -2.49
C LEU A 128 37.90 47.69 -3.74
N LEU A 129 37.44 48.81 -4.30
CA LEU A 129 36.77 48.80 -5.60
C LEU A 129 37.71 48.30 -6.71
N GLY A 130 38.98 48.70 -6.69
CA GLY A 130 40.00 48.21 -7.63
C GLY A 130 40.30 46.71 -7.44
N HIS A 131 40.32 46.23 -6.20
CA HIS A 131 40.43 44.80 -5.90
C HIS A 131 39.26 44.01 -6.50
N TYR A 132 38.02 44.47 -6.30
CA TYR A 132 36.86 43.84 -6.95
C TYR A 132 36.98 43.88 -8.47
N TYR A 133 37.31 45.04 -9.03
CA TYR A 133 37.38 45.21 -10.48
C TYR A 133 38.38 44.24 -11.11
N THR A 134 39.56 44.06 -10.51
CA THR A 134 40.58 43.13 -11.01
C THR A 134 40.17 41.65 -10.93
N HIS A 135 39.36 41.28 -9.93
CA HIS A 135 38.96 39.89 -9.69
C HIS A 135 37.54 39.56 -10.18
N ARG A 136 36.78 40.52 -10.74
CA ARG A 136 35.36 40.39 -11.07
C ARG A 136 34.99 39.18 -11.94
N ARG A 137 35.93 38.67 -12.75
CA ARG A 137 35.75 37.49 -13.62
C ARG A 137 36.15 36.15 -12.98
N SER A 138 36.66 36.14 -11.74
CA SER A 138 37.15 34.93 -11.07
C SER A 138 36.04 33.98 -10.63
N GLY A 139 34.80 34.48 -10.51
CA GLY A 139 33.70 33.74 -9.91
C GLY A 139 33.77 33.64 -8.37
N THR A 140 34.76 34.26 -7.73
CA THR A 140 35.01 34.16 -6.28
C THR A 140 34.77 35.45 -5.51
N VAL A 141 34.52 36.57 -6.19
CA VAL A 141 34.23 37.87 -5.59
C VAL A 141 32.89 38.41 -6.08
N THR A 142 32.17 39.14 -5.23
CA THR A 142 30.88 39.75 -5.55
C THR A 142 30.79 41.13 -4.91
N PRO A 143 30.17 42.14 -5.53
CA PRO A 143 30.15 43.50 -5.00
C PRO A 143 29.03 43.71 -3.97
N ILE A 144 28.10 42.75 -3.84
CA ILE A 144 26.95 42.78 -2.93
C ILE A 144 26.64 41.38 -2.39
N ALA A 145 26.01 41.30 -1.21
CA ALA A 145 25.71 40.03 -0.55
C ALA A 145 24.65 39.17 -1.27
N GLU A 146 23.74 39.79 -2.01
CA GLU A 146 22.55 39.12 -2.57
C GLU A 146 22.83 38.42 -3.91
N PHE A 147 24.04 38.59 -4.45
CA PHE A 147 24.50 37.92 -5.65
C PHE A 147 25.60 36.92 -5.32
N ASP A 148 25.39 35.65 -5.71
CA ASP A 148 26.35 34.57 -5.49
C ASP A 148 26.99 34.17 -6.82
N PRO A 149 28.25 34.57 -7.09
CA PRO A 149 28.91 34.33 -8.36
C PRO A 149 29.24 32.85 -8.60
N ALA A 150 29.56 32.09 -7.53
CA ALA A 150 29.88 30.68 -7.65
C ALA A 150 28.62 29.88 -7.98
N TRP A 151 27.51 30.18 -7.28
CA TRP A 151 26.21 29.58 -7.58
C TRP A 151 25.72 29.98 -8.98
N TYR A 152 25.84 31.25 -9.37
CA TYR A 152 25.38 31.75 -10.66
C TYR A 152 26.09 31.06 -11.82
N LEU A 153 27.41 30.92 -11.75
CA LEU A 153 28.20 30.22 -12.78
C LEU A 153 27.93 28.71 -12.81
N ALA A 154 27.69 28.09 -11.65
CA ALA A 154 27.30 26.68 -11.57
C ALA A 154 25.92 26.42 -12.19
N GLN A 155 24.96 27.33 -12.01
CA GLN A 155 23.61 27.22 -12.59
C GLN A 155 23.55 27.59 -14.07
N TYR A 156 24.47 28.44 -14.55
CA TYR A 156 24.48 28.96 -15.91
C TYR A 156 25.81 28.64 -16.62
N PRO A 157 26.00 27.38 -17.10
CA PRO A 157 27.24 26.94 -17.74
C PRO A 157 27.62 27.73 -19.00
N ASP A 158 26.64 28.31 -19.69
CA ASP A 158 26.85 29.18 -20.84
C ASP A 158 27.60 30.47 -20.47
N ILE A 159 27.33 31.02 -19.29
CA ILE A 159 28.03 32.19 -18.75
C ILE A 159 29.42 31.80 -18.26
N ALA A 160 29.55 30.62 -17.63
CA ALA A 160 30.85 30.08 -17.22
C ALA A 160 31.78 29.86 -18.41
N ALA A 161 31.27 29.33 -19.52
CA ALA A 161 32.04 29.14 -20.75
C ALA A 161 32.45 30.46 -21.42
N ALA A 162 31.63 31.51 -21.30
CA ALA A 162 31.91 32.83 -21.88
C ALA A 162 33.04 33.59 -21.17
N GLY A 163 33.38 33.23 -19.92
CA GLY A 163 34.44 33.89 -19.15
C GLY A 163 34.21 35.38 -18.86
N VAL A 164 32.95 35.82 -18.92
CA VAL A 164 32.53 37.20 -18.65
C VAL A 164 32.35 37.42 -17.15
N ASP A 165 32.25 38.69 -16.73
CA ASP A 165 31.91 39.03 -15.34
C ASP A 165 30.45 38.58 -15.06
N PRO A 166 30.23 37.64 -14.12
CA PRO A 166 28.90 37.08 -13.84
C PRO A 166 27.94 38.12 -13.26
N PHE A 167 28.44 39.07 -12.47
CA PHE A 167 27.61 40.10 -11.87
C PHE A 167 27.22 41.15 -12.91
N GLU A 168 28.16 41.57 -13.76
CA GLU A 168 27.91 42.44 -14.91
C GLU A 168 26.87 41.82 -15.86
N HIS A 169 27.02 40.53 -16.18
CA HIS A 169 26.04 39.79 -16.99
C HIS A 169 24.65 39.85 -16.36
N PHE A 170 24.52 39.51 -15.08
CA PHE A 170 23.23 39.55 -14.41
C PHE A 170 22.63 40.95 -14.39
N LEU A 171 23.44 41.98 -14.11
CA LEU A 171 23.00 43.37 -13.99
C LEU A 171 22.40 43.90 -15.30
N LEU A 172 23.01 43.56 -16.44
CA LEU A 172 22.64 44.06 -17.76
C LEU A 172 21.61 43.17 -18.48
N TRP A 173 21.78 41.85 -18.42
CA TRP A 173 21.06 40.88 -19.26
C TRP A 173 20.35 39.79 -18.47
N GLY A 174 21.04 39.19 -17.49
CA GLY A 174 20.54 37.98 -16.82
C GLY A 174 19.17 38.14 -16.16
N TRP A 175 18.86 39.29 -15.57
CA TRP A 175 17.54 39.53 -15.01
C TRP A 175 16.43 39.63 -16.08
N ARG A 176 16.74 40.15 -17.28
CA ARG A 176 15.80 40.23 -18.41
C ARG A 176 15.52 38.85 -19.00
N GLU A 177 16.51 37.96 -18.94
CA GLU A 177 16.39 36.55 -19.30
C GLU A 177 15.65 35.72 -18.23
N GLY A 178 15.33 36.34 -17.09
CA GLY A 178 14.68 35.68 -15.96
C GLY A 178 15.59 34.73 -15.20
N ARG A 179 16.92 34.92 -15.29
CA ARG A 179 17.91 34.20 -14.48
C ARG A 179 17.88 34.71 -13.04
N ASN A 180 18.21 33.85 -12.09
CA ASN A 180 18.24 34.16 -10.66
C ASN A 180 19.65 34.60 -10.26
N PRO A 181 19.82 35.63 -9.41
CA PRO A 181 21.15 36.09 -8.98
C PRO A 181 21.79 35.24 -7.88
N SER A 182 21.00 34.42 -7.18
CA SER A 182 21.42 33.52 -6.11
C SER A 182 20.32 32.48 -5.85
N ALA A 183 20.60 31.48 -5.00
CA ALA A 183 19.63 30.47 -4.59
C ALA A 183 18.40 31.05 -3.86
N ASP A 184 18.53 32.25 -3.29
CA ASP A 184 17.54 32.88 -2.41
C ASP A 184 16.71 33.97 -3.07
N PHE A 185 16.86 34.17 -4.39
CA PHE A 185 16.17 35.20 -5.14
C PHE A 185 15.55 34.66 -6.44
N ASP A 186 14.21 34.69 -6.54
CA ASP A 186 13.46 34.32 -7.74
C ASP A 186 13.10 35.59 -8.53
N THR A 187 13.83 35.81 -9.63
CA THR A 187 13.68 36.99 -10.49
C THR A 187 12.27 37.09 -11.07
N ARG A 188 11.70 35.97 -11.53
CA ARG A 188 10.39 35.96 -12.19
C ARG A 188 9.26 36.24 -11.22
N PHE A 189 9.31 35.61 -10.04
CA PHE A 189 8.39 35.90 -8.95
C PHE A 189 8.46 37.37 -8.55
N TYR A 190 9.68 37.88 -8.32
CA TYR A 190 9.89 39.23 -7.82
C TYR A 190 9.36 40.29 -8.79
N VAL A 191 9.70 40.17 -10.08
CA VAL A 191 9.19 41.05 -11.14
C VAL A 191 7.66 41.02 -11.16
N ARG A 192 7.05 39.82 -11.16
CA ARG A 192 5.59 39.68 -11.23
C ARG A 192 4.86 40.28 -10.04
N ARG A 193 5.47 40.25 -8.86
CA ARG A 193 4.82 40.69 -7.61
C ARG A 193 5.03 42.16 -7.28
N TYR A 194 6.19 42.72 -7.60
CA TYR A 194 6.59 44.04 -7.10
C TYR A 194 6.90 45.07 -8.20
N LEU A 195 7.01 44.67 -9.46
CA LEU A 195 7.24 45.60 -10.57
C LEU A 195 6.00 45.69 -11.45
N ASP A 196 5.61 46.92 -11.80
CA ASP A 196 4.49 47.14 -12.70
C ASP A 196 4.82 46.70 -14.15
N PRO A 197 3.84 46.23 -14.92
CA PRO A 197 4.04 45.90 -16.33
C PRO A 197 4.61 47.10 -17.11
N GLY A 198 5.86 46.99 -17.56
CA GLY A 198 6.58 48.04 -18.31
C GLY A 198 7.65 48.80 -17.52
N GLN A 199 7.82 48.53 -16.22
CA GLN A 199 8.92 49.09 -15.43
C GLN A 199 10.25 48.38 -15.76
N ASP A 200 11.15 49.08 -16.45
CA ASP A 200 12.48 48.57 -16.86
C ASP A 200 13.54 48.78 -15.75
N GLU A 201 13.28 48.24 -14.56
CA GLU A 201 14.18 48.31 -13.40
C GLU A 201 14.71 46.92 -13.04
N ASN A 202 16.02 46.82 -12.77
CA ASN A 202 16.61 45.56 -12.33
C ASN A 202 16.00 45.14 -10.95
N PRO A 203 15.42 43.93 -10.84
CA PRO A 203 14.69 43.51 -9.65
C PRO A 203 15.58 43.38 -8.40
N LEU A 204 16.87 43.05 -8.56
CA LEU A 204 17.81 42.97 -7.45
C LEU A 204 18.15 44.36 -6.90
N LEU A 205 18.26 45.37 -7.79
CA LEU A 205 18.47 46.76 -7.38
C LEU A 205 17.21 47.37 -6.76
N HIS A 206 16.04 47.07 -7.32
CA HIS A 206 14.75 47.45 -6.75
C HIS A 206 14.60 46.90 -5.33
N TYR A 207 14.93 45.61 -5.13
CA TYR A 207 14.96 44.99 -3.80
C TYR A 207 15.90 45.71 -2.84
N ARG A 208 17.17 45.93 -3.22
CA ARG A 208 18.14 46.61 -2.35
C ARG A 208 17.71 48.02 -1.97
N ARG A 209 17.07 48.74 -2.89
CA ARG A 209 16.56 50.10 -2.67
C ARG A 209 15.40 50.14 -1.67
N LEU A 210 14.48 49.17 -1.73
CA LEU A 210 13.22 49.21 -0.98
C LEU A 210 13.13 48.26 0.22
N ARG A 211 14.04 47.29 0.37
CA ARG A 211 13.98 46.27 1.45
C ARG A 211 13.98 46.83 2.88
N HIS A 212 14.45 48.06 3.06
CA HIS A 212 14.44 48.75 4.36
C HIS A 212 13.22 49.66 4.56
N VAL A 213 12.40 49.82 3.52
CA VAL A 213 11.21 50.70 3.48
C VAL A 213 9.93 49.87 3.56
N ILE A 214 9.87 48.76 2.84
CA ILE A 214 8.72 47.85 2.79
C ILE A 214 9.19 46.40 2.89
N ARG A 215 8.33 45.53 3.42
CA ARG A 215 8.62 44.09 3.51
C ARG A 215 8.51 43.47 2.11
N LEU A 216 9.66 43.12 1.54
CA LEU A 216 9.76 42.48 0.23
C LEU A 216 10.25 41.05 0.39
N HIS A 217 9.57 40.12 -0.26
CA HIS A 217 10.01 38.73 -0.35
C HIS A 217 10.83 38.53 -1.63
N THR A 218 12.01 37.94 -1.53
CA THR A 218 12.89 37.65 -2.67
C THR A 218 12.46 36.40 -3.43
N ARG A 219 11.57 35.59 -2.84
CA ARG A 219 10.99 34.35 -3.37
C ARG A 219 9.58 34.15 -2.78
N PRO A 220 8.72 33.29 -3.36
CA PRO A 220 7.42 32.98 -2.76
C PRO A 220 7.56 32.55 -1.29
N PRO A 221 6.77 33.12 -0.36
CA PRO A 221 6.72 32.65 1.02
C PRO A 221 6.32 31.16 1.05
N PRO A 222 6.96 30.32 1.89
CA PRO A 222 6.65 28.88 1.96
C PRO A 222 5.20 28.57 2.39
N ASP A 223 4.52 29.54 2.99
CA ASP A 223 3.20 29.47 3.60
C ASP A 223 2.09 30.16 2.80
N GLU A 224 2.42 30.85 1.69
CA GLU A 224 1.41 31.48 0.82
C GLU A 224 0.73 30.39 -0.01
N THR A 225 -0.54 30.07 0.32
CA THR A 225 -1.35 29.12 -0.45
C THR A 225 -2.22 29.86 -1.45
N THR A 226 -2.24 29.42 -2.71
CA THR A 226 -3.02 30.03 -3.79
C THR A 226 -4.05 29.07 -4.39
N ILE A 227 -5.07 29.60 -5.09
CA ILE A 227 -6.05 28.76 -5.81
C ILE A 227 -5.37 27.75 -6.76
N PRO A 228 -4.41 28.14 -7.63
CA PRO A 228 -3.73 27.17 -8.50
C PRO A 228 -2.96 26.09 -7.74
N GLU A 229 -2.43 26.37 -6.55
CA GLU A 229 -1.75 25.37 -5.73
C GLU A 229 -2.72 24.37 -5.11
N GLU A 230 -3.86 24.85 -4.60
CA GLU A 230 -4.92 23.98 -4.07
C GLU A 230 -5.52 23.10 -5.17
N VAL A 231 -5.73 23.65 -6.38
CA VAL A 231 -6.12 22.84 -7.54
C VAL A 231 -5.05 21.79 -7.82
N ARG A 232 -3.76 22.15 -7.96
CA ARG A 232 -2.68 21.17 -8.19
C ARG A 232 -2.62 20.08 -7.12
N ARG A 233 -2.85 20.46 -5.86
CA ARG A 233 -2.86 19.54 -4.71
C ARG A 233 -3.99 18.51 -4.80
N PHE A 234 -5.20 18.95 -5.12
CA PHE A 234 -6.38 18.10 -5.13
C PHE A 234 -6.63 17.36 -6.44
N THR A 235 -5.95 17.75 -7.53
CA THR A 235 -5.89 16.97 -8.78
C THR A 235 -4.76 15.93 -8.80
N ALA A 236 -4.06 15.73 -7.68
CA ALA A 236 -3.00 14.74 -7.52
C ALA A 236 -3.32 13.77 -6.36
N PRO A 237 -2.76 12.55 -6.38
CA PRO A 237 -2.90 11.60 -5.26
C PRO A 237 -2.47 12.24 -3.93
N GLY A 238 -3.38 12.21 -2.96
CA GLY A 238 -3.18 12.71 -1.62
C GLY A 238 -2.44 11.72 -0.71
N PRO A 239 -2.12 12.12 0.53
CA PRO A 239 -1.44 11.25 1.50
C PRO A 239 -2.28 10.04 1.95
N GLU A 240 -3.61 10.12 1.87
CA GLU A 240 -4.55 9.03 2.18
C GLU A 240 -5.06 8.32 0.91
N PHE A 241 -4.37 8.48 -0.22
CA PHE A 241 -4.73 7.78 -1.45
C PHE A 241 -4.55 6.27 -1.29
N GLU A 242 -5.57 5.51 -1.68
CA GLU A 242 -5.52 4.05 -1.74
C GLU A 242 -5.94 3.56 -3.12
N GLU A 243 -5.32 2.48 -3.61
CA GLU A 243 -5.91 1.72 -4.72
C GLU A 243 -7.11 0.90 -4.24
N ILE A 244 -8.04 0.60 -5.15
CA ILE A 244 -9.25 -0.17 -4.82
C ILE A 244 -8.87 -1.58 -4.36
N ALA A 245 -9.31 -1.94 -3.15
CA ALA A 245 -9.08 -3.24 -2.54
C ALA A 245 -10.44 -3.90 -2.20
N PRO A 246 -11.04 -4.63 -3.16
CA PRO A 246 -12.37 -5.19 -2.97
C PRO A 246 -12.37 -6.28 -1.89
N LEU A 247 -13.38 -6.27 -1.03
CA LEU A 247 -13.61 -7.33 -0.06
C LEU A 247 -14.11 -8.59 -0.78
N PRO A 248 -13.58 -9.78 -0.44
CA PRO A 248 -14.08 -11.05 -0.97
C PRO A 248 -15.61 -11.17 -0.83
N ARG A 249 -16.27 -11.78 -1.82
CA ARG A 249 -17.73 -11.95 -1.82
C ARG A 249 -18.22 -12.70 -0.57
N SER A 250 -17.47 -13.73 -0.19
CA SER A 250 -17.76 -14.61 0.94
C SER A 250 -17.32 -14.05 2.29
N ALA A 251 -16.76 -12.83 2.34
CA ALA A 251 -16.35 -12.24 3.61
C ALA A 251 -17.60 -11.91 4.48
N PRO A 252 -17.67 -12.41 5.72
CA PRO A 252 -18.75 -12.08 6.65
C PRO A 252 -18.87 -10.57 6.89
N ARG A 253 -20.12 -10.11 6.96
CA ARG A 253 -20.50 -8.70 7.11
C ARG A 253 -21.08 -8.48 8.51
N ARG A 254 -20.70 -7.38 9.17
CA ARG A 254 -21.20 -7.00 10.50
C ARG A 254 -22.63 -6.47 10.45
N ALA A 255 -22.98 -5.81 9.36
CA ALA A 255 -24.26 -5.18 9.08
C ALA A 255 -24.51 -5.09 7.57
N THR A 256 -25.77 -4.91 7.19
CA THR A 256 -26.18 -4.56 5.82
C THR A 256 -26.10 -3.06 5.67
N VAL A 257 -25.17 -2.58 4.85
CA VAL A 257 -24.98 -1.14 4.58
C VAL A 257 -25.59 -0.76 3.23
N LEU A 258 -26.52 0.18 3.22
CA LEU A 258 -27.19 0.66 2.01
C LEU A 258 -26.69 2.06 1.64
N ALA A 259 -26.51 2.36 0.35
CA ALA A 259 -26.12 3.69 -0.10
C ALA A 259 -27.20 4.33 -0.97
N PHE A 260 -27.52 5.61 -0.76
CA PHE A 260 -28.43 6.33 -1.64
C PHE A 260 -27.82 6.52 -3.03
N TYR A 261 -28.64 6.39 -4.06
CA TYR A 261 -28.21 6.36 -5.44
C TYR A 261 -28.95 7.43 -6.25
N LEU A 262 -28.20 8.42 -6.74
CA LEU A 262 -28.72 9.56 -7.49
C LEU A 262 -28.81 9.23 -8.99
N PRO A 263 -30.01 9.25 -9.61
CA PRO A 263 -30.17 8.91 -11.02
C PRO A 263 -29.82 10.07 -11.98
N GLN A 264 -29.59 11.30 -11.51
CA GLN A 264 -29.51 12.53 -12.33
C GLN A 264 -28.23 12.70 -13.19
N PHE A 265 -27.52 11.61 -13.47
CA PHE A 265 -26.39 11.58 -14.42
C PHE A 265 -26.85 11.16 -15.83
N HIS A 266 -28.02 11.64 -16.25
CA HIS A 266 -28.52 11.50 -17.61
C HIS A 266 -29.46 12.66 -17.97
N ALA A 267 -29.43 13.10 -19.22
CA ALA A 267 -30.28 14.19 -19.68
C ALA A 267 -31.73 13.73 -19.89
N ILE A 268 -32.70 14.53 -19.44
CA ILE A 268 -34.13 14.36 -19.74
C ILE A 268 -34.67 15.66 -20.36
N PRO A 269 -35.72 15.59 -21.21
CA PRO A 269 -36.26 16.76 -21.90
C PRO A 269 -36.64 17.92 -20.97
N GLU A 270 -37.16 17.60 -19.79
CA GLU A 270 -37.56 18.56 -18.77
C GLU A 270 -36.36 19.33 -18.23
N ASN A 271 -35.32 18.61 -17.78
CA ASN A 271 -34.08 19.21 -17.30
C ASN A 271 -33.40 20.08 -18.36
N ASP A 272 -33.38 19.59 -19.60
CA ASP A 272 -32.80 20.32 -20.73
C ASP A 272 -33.53 21.64 -21.01
N ALA A 273 -34.87 21.64 -20.88
CA ALA A 273 -35.68 22.84 -21.02
C ALA A 273 -35.46 23.84 -19.86
N TRP A 274 -35.16 23.36 -18.66
CA TRP A 274 -35.05 24.20 -17.46
C TRP A 274 -33.65 24.76 -17.21
N TRP A 275 -32.59 23.99 -17.49
CA TRP A 275 -31.20 24.37 -17.19
C TRP A 275 -30.26 24.36 -18.40
N GLY A 276 -30.74 23.96 -19.58
CA GLY A 276 -29.97 23.94 -20.82
C GLY A 276 -29.70 22.53 -21.33
N ARG A 277 -29.51 22.41 -22.65
CA ARG A 277 -29.38 21.13 -23.36
C ARG A 277 -28.22 20.27 -22.80
N GLY A 278 -28.50 19.00 -22.54
CA GLY A 278 -27.54 18.03 -22.02
C GLY A 278 -27.29 18.14 -20.52
N PHE A 279 -28.22 18.72 -19.76
CA PHE A 279 -28.03 18.94 -18.32
C PHE A 279 -27.94 17.60 -17.57
N THR A 280 -26.84 17.45 -16.82
CA THR A 280 -26.65 16.41 -15.80
C THR A 280 -25.97 17.02 -14.58
N GLU A 281 -25.89 16.25 -13.50
CA GLU A 281 -25.21 16.67 -12.27
C GLU A 281 -23.73 17.09 -12.48
N TRP A 282 -23.04 16.54 -13.49
CA TRP A 282 -21.68 16.96 -13.87
C TRP A 282 -21.56 18.46 -14.21
N THR A 283 -22.66 19.08 -14.68
CA THR A 283 -22.70 20.50 -15.01
C THR A 283 -22.39 21.37 -13.78
N PHE A 284 -22.84 20.94 -12.59
CA PHE A 284 -22.52 21.64 -11.35
C PHE A 284 -21.14 21.26 -10.84
N THR A 285 -20.75 19.99 -10.85
CA THR A 285 -19.42 19.54 -10.41
C THR A 285 -18.29 20.30 -11.11
N ALA A 286 -18.44 20.59 -12.41
CA ALA A 286 -17.46 21.35 -13.18
C ALA A 286 -17.24 22.81 -12.71
N ARG A 287 -18.14 23.35 -11.87
CA ARG A 287 -18.06 24.72 -11.32
C ARG A 287 -17.29 24.82 -10.00
N GLY A 288 -16.84 23.69 -9.45
CA GLY A 288 -16.15 23.62 -8.16
C GLY A 288 -14.77 24.29 -8.19
N LEU A 289 -14.55 25.26 -7.31
CA LEU A 289 -13.27 25.95 -7.14
C LEU A 289 -12.95 26.13 -5.64
N PRO A 290 -11.67 26.07 -5.23
CA PRO A 290 -11.29 26.37 -3.86
C PRO A 290 -11.72 27.79 -3.45
N ARG A 291 -12.46 27.88 -2.34
CA ARG A 291 -12.88 29.16 -1.72
C ARG A 291 -11.93 29.64 -0.62
N PHE A 292 -11.21 28.70 0.00
CA PHE A 292 -10.26 28.91 1.08
C PHE A 292 -9.18 27.82 1.03
N ALA A 293 -8.05 28.03 1.71
CA ALA A 293 -6.96 27.06 1.76
C ALA A 293 -7.40 25.74 2.42
N GLY A 294 -7.13 24.61 1.78
CA GLY A 294 -7.57 23.28 2.18
C GLY A 294 -8.95 22.88 1.67
N HIS A 295 -9.67 23.76 0.96
CA HIS A 295 -10.99 23.42 0.40
C HIS A 295 -10.83 22.43 -0.78
N TYR A 296 -11.24 21.17 -0.59
CA TYR A 296 -11.15 20.11 -1.59
C TYR A 296 -12.03 20.38 -2.82
N GLN A 297 -11.49 21.14 -3.78
CA GLN A 297 -12.05 21.41 -5.10
C GLN A 297 -10.88 21.60 -6.11
N PRO A 298 -11.06 21.26 -7.40
CA PRO A 298 -12.18 20.53 -7.95
C PRO A 298 -12.14 19.05 -7.53
N ARG A 299 -13.31 18.40 -7.52
CA ARG A 299 -13.41 16.94 -7.37
C ARG A 299 -13.49 16.30 -8.74
N ILE A 300 -12.63 15.32 -9.00
CA ILE A 300 -12.48 14.72 -10.32
C ILE A 300 -12.62 13.19 -10.22
N PRO A 301 -13.60 12.57 -10.91
CA PRO A 301 -13.75 11.12 -10.95
C PRO A 301 -12.57 10.45 -11.65
N ARG A 302 -12.15 9.27 -11.15
CA ARG A 302 -10.98 8.53 -11.66
C ARG A 302 -11.35 7.32 -12.51
N ASP A 303 -11.86 6.25 -11.90
CA ASP A 303 -12.00 4.92 -12.52
C ASP A 303 -13.20 4.77 -13.47
N LEU A 304 -14.29 5.51 -13.19
CA LEU A 304 -15.49 5.56 -14.02
C LEU A 304 -15.50 6.78 -14.95
N GLY A 305 -14.70 7.81 -14.66
CA GLY A 305 -14.71 9.09 -15.34
C GLY A 305 -16.06 9.82 -15.22
N HIS A 306 -16.28 10.79 -16.11
CA HIS A 306 -17.59 11.43 -16.25
C HIS A 306 -18.49 10.53 -17.10
N TYR A 307 -19.53 9.95 -16.51
CA TYR A 307 -20.38 8.95 -17.14
C TYR A 307 -21.82 9.41 -17.37
N VAL A 308 -22.57 8.65 -18.17
CA VAL A 308 -24.03 8.78 -18.35
C VAL A 308 -24.72 7.48 -17.88
N LEU A 309 -25.79 7.60 -17.10
CA LEU A 309 -26.50 6.48 -16.47
C LEU A 309 -27.58 5.79 -17.32
N ASP A 310 -27.57 6.02 -18.63
CA ASP A 310 -28.35 5.23 -19.60
C ASP A 310 -27.56 4.04 -20.16
N ASN A 311 -26.29 3.87 -19.76
CA ASN A 311 -25.42 2.78 -20.16
C ASN A 311 -25.37 1.67 -19.10
N PRO A 312 -25.90 0.45 -19.38
CA PRO A 312 -25.87 -0.68 -18.45
C PRO A 312 -24.46 -1.11 -18.01
N THR A 313 -23.43 -0.82 -18.81
CA THR A 313 -22.04 -1.13 -18.46
C THR A 313 -21.54 -0.27 -17.29
N VAL A 314 -21.96 1.00 -17.21
CA VAL A 314 -21.62 1.87 -16.07
C VAL A 314 -22.28 1.35 -14.80
N LEU A 315 -23.56 1.00 -14.87
CA LEU A 315 -24.30 0.41 -13.75
C LEU A 315 -23.64 -0.89 -13.25
N ARG A 316 -23.22 -1.77 -14.17
CA ARG A 316 -22.45 -2.99 -13.83
C ARG A 316 -21.17 -2.67 -13.06
N ARG A 317 -20.35 -1.74 -13.56
CA ARG A 317 -19.09 -1.34 -12.89
C ARG A 317 -19.35 -0.70 -11.53
N GLN A 318 -20.40 0.12 -11.39
CA GLN A 318 -20.78 0.69 -10.09
C GLN A 318 -21.20 -0.40 -9.10
N VAL A 319 -21.98 -1.39 -9.54
CA VAL A 319 -22.35 -2.54 -8.70
C VAL A 319 -21.14 -3.38 -8.32
N GLU A 320 -20.18 -3.59 -9.23
CA GLU A 320 -18.92 -4.28 -8.92
C GLU A 320 -18.14 -3.56 -7.82
N LEU A 321 -18.00 -2.24 -7.92
CA LEU A 321 -17.34 -1.41 -6.91
C LEU A 321 -18.09 -1.42 -5.57
N ALA A 322 -19.42 -1.25 -5.60
CA ALA A 322 -20.28 -1.26 -4.42
C ALA A 322 -20.23 -2.61 -3.68
N ARG A 323 -20.33 -3.71 -4.42
CA ARG A 323 -20.21 -5.07 -3.86
C ARG A 323 -18.81 -5.31 -3.31
N GLY A 324 -17.76 -4.86 -4.01
CA GLY A 324 -16.38 -4.89 -3.53
C GLY A 324 -16.20 -4.09 -2.24
N ALA A 325 -16.86 -2.95 -2.08
CA ALA A 325 -16.87 -2.17 -0.85
C ALA A 325 -17.71 -2.80 0.28
N GLY A 326 -18.52 -3.81 -0.03
CA GLY A 326 -19.40 -4.47 0.93
C GLY A 326 -20.77 -3.86 1.13
N LEU A 327 -21.20 -2.99 0.23
CA LEU A 327 -22.56 -2.48 0.25
C LEU A 327 -23.55 -3.63 0.00
N GLY A 328 -24.62 -3.64 0.79
CA GLY A 328 -25.70 -4.62 0.72
C GLY A 328 -26.81 -4.24 -0.26
N GLY A 329 -26.80 -3.00 -0.79
CA GLY A 329 -27.74 -2.56 -1.81
C GLY A 329 -27.77 -1.05 -2.03
N PHE A 330 -28.51 -0.63 -3.06
CA PHE A 330 -28.74 0.78 -3.37
C PHE A 330 -30.15 1.25 -2.98
N ILE A 331 -30.25 2.50 -2.52
CA ILE A 331 -31.52 3.18 -2.29
C ILE A 331 -31.71 4.18 -3.44
N PHE A 332 -32.46 3.79 -4.47
CA PHE A 332 -32.68 4.65 -5.62
C PHE A 332 -33.62 5.80 -5.25
N TYR A 333 -33.21 7.03 -5.56
CA TYR A 333 -34.16 8.13 -5.59
C TYR A 333 -35.21 7.87 -6.67
N PHE A 334 -36.47 7.90 -6.22
CA PHE A 334 -37.64 7.68 -7.04
C PHE A 334 -38.40 9.00 -7.17
N TYR A 335 -38.59 9.47 -8.40
CA TYR A 335 -39.27 10.72 -8.69
C TYR A 335 -40.59 10.42 -9.39
N TRP A 336 -41.68 10.70 -8.69
CA TRP A 336 -43.02 10.53 -9.19
C TRP A 336 -43.84 11.74 -8.80
N PHE A 337 -44.48 12.34 -9.80
CA PHE A 337 -45.26 13.57 -9.70
C PHE A 337 -46.59 13.40 -10.39
N ASN A 338 -47.67 13.31 -9.61
CA ASN A 338 -49.02 13.48 -10.15
C ASN A 338 -49.35 12.55 -11.35
N GLY A 339 -48.80 11.32 -11.37
CA GLY A 339 -48.94 10.34 -12.45
C GLY A 339 -47.78 10.24 -13.44
N ARG A 340 -46.78 11.13 -13.34
CA ARG A 340 -45.59 11.17 -14.21
C ARG A 340 -44.35 10.73 -13.44
N ARG A 341 -43.54 9.84 -14.00
CA ARG A 341 -42.20 9.50 -13.49
C ARG A 341 -41.15 10.33 -14.21
N LEU A 342 -40.11 10.73 -13.48
CA LEU A 342 -38.93 11.43 -14.01
C LEU A 342 -37.67 10.71 -13.53
N LEU A 343 -36.56 10.91 -14.24
CA LEU A 343 -35.25 10.31 -13.94
C LEU A 343 -35.28 8.78 -13.76
N GLU A 344 -36.27 8.09 -14.32
CA GLU A 344 -36.55 6.67 -14.09
C GLU A 344 -35.66 5.73 -14.92
N ARG A 345 -35.06 6.24 -16.00
CA ARG A 345 -34.31 5.41 -16.97
C ARG A 345 -33.19 4.58 -16.35
N PRO A 346 -32.34 5.09 -15.42
CA PRO A 346 -31.31 4.28 -14.78
C PRO A 346 -31.87 3.11 -13.98
N LEU A 347 -32.94 3.35 -13.22
CA LEU A 347 -33.61 2.28 -12.46
C LEU A 347 -34.24 1.26 -13.40
N GLU A 348 -34.92 1.68 -14.46
CA GLU A 348 -35.52 0.74 -15.43
C GLU A 348 -34.44 -0.04 -16.20
N ALA A 349 -33.29 0.58 -16.52
CA ALA A 349 -32.14 -0.10 -17.13
C ALA A 349 -31.50 -1.12 -16.16
N PHE A 350 -31.38 -0.77 -14.88
CA PHE A 350 -30.95 -1.68 -13.82
C PHE A 350 -31.89 -2.88 -13.68
N LEU A 351 -33.21 -2.64 -13.79
CA LEU A 351 -34.21 -3.70 -13.72
C LEU A 351 -34.16 -4.63 -14.94
N ALA A 352 -33.98 -4.07 -16.13
CA ALA A 352 -33.98 -4.82 -17.39
C ALA A 352 -32.75 -5.73 -17.58
N ASP A 353 -31.58 -5.36 -17.03
CA ASP A 353 -30.37 -6.18 -17.12
C ASP A 353 -30.26 -7.14 -15.91
N HIS A 354 -30.73 -8.37 -16.07
CA HIS A 354 -30.66 -9.41 -15.04
C HIS A 354 -29.23 -9.87 -14.69
N SER A 355 -28.20 -9.48 -15.47
CA SER A 355 -26.81 -9.72 -15.05
C SER A 355 -26.38 -8.81 -13.89
N ILE A 356 -27.14 -7.73 -13.64
CA ILE A 356 -26.92 -6.81 -12.52
C ILE A 356 -27.61 -7.35 -11.25
N ASP A 357 -26.99 -8.33 -10.61
CA ASP A 357 -27.53 -8.96 -9.40
C ASP A 357 -27.19 -8.17 -8.12
N PHE A 358 -27.88 -7.07 -7.84
CA PHE A 358 -27.62 -6.25 -6.64
C PHE A 358 -28.92 -5.83 -5.95
N PRO A 359 -29.03 -5.93 -4.61
CA PRO A 359 -30.26 -5.55 -3.93
C PRO A 359 -30.54 -4.05 -4.01
N PHE A 360 -31.81 -3.67 -4.01
CA PHE A 360 -32.21 -2.27 -4.03
C PHE A 360 -33.54 -2.00 -3.32
N CYS A 361 -33.77 -0.74 -2.94
CA CYS A 361 -35.09 -0.22 -2.55
C CYS A 361 -35.27 1.23 -3.00
N LEU A 362 -36.44 1.82 -2.74
CA LEU A 362 -36.79 3.16 -3.20
C LEU A 362 -36.83 4.18 -2.07
N MET A 363 -36.34 5.39 -2.36
CA MET A 363 -36.57 6.63 -1.62
C MET A 363 -37.40 7.57 -2.48
N TRP A 364 -38.67 7.79 -2.14
CA TRP A 364 -39.53 8.71 -2.89
C TRP A 364 -39.24 10.16 -2.49
N ALA A 365 -38.65 10.92 -3.42
CA ALA A 365 -38.45 12.36 -3.32
C ALA A 365 -39.77 13.07 -3.62
N ASN A 366 -40.62 13.20 -2.59
CA ASN A 366 -42.02 13.63 -2.71
C ASN A 366 -42.24 15.15 -2.55
N GLU A 367 -41.19 15.95 -2.69
CA GLU A 367 -41.26 17.42 -2.64
C GLU A 367 -41.40 18.03 -4.03
N ASN A 368 -41.89 19.27 -4.10
CA ASN A 368 -41.98 20.01 -5.36
C ASN A 368 -40.61 20.07 -6.05
N TRP A 369 -40.62 19.95 -7.37
CA TRP A 369 -39.43 20.21 -8.17
C TRP A 369 -39.34 21.71 -8.46
N THR A 370 -38.35 22.39 -7.90
CA THR A 370 -38.20 23.84 -8.01
C THR A 370 -36.91 24.24 -8.74
N ARG A 371 -36.84 25.49 -9.23
CA ARG A 371 -35.65 26.00 -9.94
C ARG A 371 -34.45 26.20 -9.01
N ARG A 372 -34.70 26.44 -7.72
CA ARG A 372 -33.67 26.51 -6.66
C ARG A 372 -33.68 25.20 -5.87
N TRP A 373 -32.53 24.54 -5.77
CA TRP A 373 -32.38 23.27 -5.05
C TRP A 373 -32.40 23.39 -3.51
N ASP A 374 -33.22 24.29 -2.97
CA ASP A 374 -33.33 24.57 -1.53
C ASP A 374 -34.68 24.18 -0.92
N GLY A 375 -35.57 23.56 -1.71
CA GLY A 375 -36.91 23.16 -1.28
C GLY A 375 -37.84 24.34 -0.98
N SER A 376 -37.50 25.56 -1.41
CA SER A 376 -38.37 26.74 -1.31
C SER A 376 -39.34 26.84 -2.50
N ASP A 377 -40.60 27.19 -2.25
CA ASP A 377 -41.69 27.24 -3.24
C ASP A 377 -41.63 28.43 -4.22
N GLN A 378 -40.49 29.09 -4.36
CA GLN A 378 -40.33 30.16 -5.37
C GLN A 378 -39.78 29.54 -6.67
N ASP A 379 -40.58 29.61 -7.74
CA ASP A 379 -40.35 29.01 -9.07
C ASP A 379 -40.46 27.46 -9.14
N VAL A 380 -41.65 26.92 -8.87
CA VAL A 380 -41.97 25.49 -9.05
C VAL A 380 -41.97 25.12 -10.55
N LEU A 381 -41.16 24.14 -10.93
CA LEU A 381 -41.06 23.58 -12.28
C LEU A 381 -42.05 22.43 -12.47
N ILE A 382 -42.17 21.54 -11.48
CA ILE A 382 -43.19 20.48 -11.39
C ILE A 382 -43.69 20.38 -9.96
N ALA A 383 -45.02 20.48 -9.79
CA ALA A 383 -45.68 20.42 -8.49
C ALA A 383 -46.10 18.99 -8.12
N GLN A 384 -46.20 18.73 -6.82
CA GLN A 384 -46.80 17.55 -6.21
C GLN A 384 -48.12 17.95 -5.53
N ASP A 385 -49.26 17.66 -6.17
CA ASP A 385 -50.58 18.23 -5.79
C ASP A 385 -51.37 17.37 -4.80
N TRP A 386 -50.86 16.20 -4.41
CA TRP A 386 -51.50 15.28 -3.45
C TRP A 386 -52.95 14.90 -3.75
N ARG A 387 -53.30 14.79 -5.04
CA ARG A 387 -54.67 14.50 -5.48
C ARG A 387 -55.05 13.06 -5.13
N ARG A 388 -56.14 12.88 -4.38
CA ARG A 388 -56.63 11.55 -3.95
C ARG A 388 -56.79 10.55 -5.10
N ARG A 389 -57.20 11.01 -6.29
CA ARG A 389 -57.37 10.15 -7.47
C ARG A 389 -56.07 9.51 -7.97
N ASP A 390 -54.91 10.08 -7.63
CA ASP A 390 -53.61 9.58 -8.09
C ASP A 390 -52.98 8.59 -7.09
N GLU A 391 -53.52 8.46 -5.87
CA GLU A 391 -52.99 7.56 -4.82
C GLU A 391 -52.87 6.10 -5.30
N THR A 392 -53.87 5.63 -6.08
CA THR A 392 -53.85 4.25 -6.61
C THR A 392 -52.74 4.05 -7.63
N ALA A 393 -52.52 5.03 -8.53
CA ALA A 393 -51.46 4.95 -9.54
C ALA A 393 -50.06 5.00 -8.90
N LEU A 394 -49.90 5.76 -7.81
CA LEU A 394 -48.67 5.79 -7.03
C LEU A 394 -48.38 4.42 -6.38
N VAL A 395 -49.38 3.83 -5.71
CA VAL A 395 -49.27 2.49 -5.10
C VAL A 395 -48.93 1.42 -6.15
N ASP A 396 -49.64 1.43 -7.28
CA ASP A 396 -49.38 0.51 -8.40
C ASP A 396 -47.95 0.68 -8.94
N SER A 397 -47.46 1.92 -9.00
CA SER A 397 -46.09 2.22 -9.43
C SER A 397 -45.05 1.67 -8.45
N PHE A 398 -45.24 1.80 -7.14
CA PHE A 398 -44.33 1.18 -6.16
C PHE A 398 -44.34 -0.34 -6.25
N ALA A 399 -45.54 -0.94 -6.27
CA ALA A 399 -45.71 -2.39 -6.29
C ALA A 399 -45.09 -3.07 -7.52
N ARG A 400 -45.02 -2.38 -8.67
CA ARG A 400 -44.26 -2.85 -9.84
C ARG A 400 -42.81 -3.19 -9.49
N HIS A 401 -42.14 -2.36 -8.70
CA HIS A 401 -40.74 -2.53 -8.34
C HIS A 401 -40.57 -3.61 -7.25
N PHE A 402 -41.55 -3.75 -6.35
CA PHE A 402 -41.53 -4.76 -5.28
C PHE A 402 -41.51 -6.20 -5.82
N ARG A 403 -41.95 -6.41 -7.06
CA ARG A 403 -41.99 -7.72 -7.72
C ARG A 403 -40.61 -8.21 -8.17
N ASP A 404 -39.61 -7.33 -8.27
CA ASP A 404 -38.26 -7.75 -8.60
C ASP A 404 -37.65 -8.54 -7.44
N PRO A 405 -37.05 -9.73 -7.69
CA PRO A 405 -36.48 -10.56 -6.63
C PRO A 405 -35.32 -9.89 -5.89
N ARG A 406 -34.69 -8.86 -6.47
CA ARG A 406 -33.62 -8.08 -5.85
C ARG A 406 -34.14 -6.99 -4.92
N TYR A 407 -35.45 -6.77 -4.83
CA TYR A 407 -36.01 -5.73 -3.96
C TYR A 407 -35.79 -6.07 -2.48
N ILE A 408 -35.23 -5.14 -1.71
CA ILE A 408 -34.90 -5.35 -0.30
C ILE A 408 -36.18 -5.54 0.52
N ARG A 409 -36.25 -6.65 1.24
CA ARG A 409 -37.37 -7.04 2.10
C ARG A 409 -36.92 -7.32 3.52
N LEU A 410 -37.67 -6.83 4.49
CA LEU A 410 -37.45 -7.10 5.92
C LEU A 410 -38.53 -8.07 6.39
N HIS A 411 -38.14 -9.28 6.80
CA HIS A 411 -39.07 -10.37 7.10
C HIS A 411 -40.14 -10.59 6.00
N GLY A 412 -39.71 -10.55 4.73
CA GLY A 412 -40.58 -10.71 3.56
C GLY A 412 -41.36 -9.46 3.13
N ARG A 413 -41.34 -8.37 3.91
CA ARG A 413 -42.05 -7.11 3.61
C ARG A 413 -41.17 -6.12 2.83
N PRO A 414 -41.63 -5.50 1.72
CA PRO A 414 -40.84 -4.53 0.96
C PRO A 414 -40.46 -3.30 1.79
N LEU A 415 -39.21 -2.86 1.74
CA LEU A 415 -38.79 -1.60 2.35
C LEU A 415 -39.06 -0.41 1.41
N LEU A 416 -39.82 0.59 1.86
CA LEU A 416 -40.11 1.82 1.11
C LEU A 416 -39.77 3.04 1.97
N MET A 417 -38.94 3.94 1.44
CA MET A 417 -38.58 5.19 2.12
C MET A 417 -39.26 6.40 1.49
N VAL A 418 -39.62 7.39 2.31
CA VAL A 418 -40.28 8.63 1.88
C VAL A 418 -39.54 9.84 2.44
N TYR A 419 -39.23 10.81 1.57
CA TYR A 419 -38.30 11.89 1.89
C TYR A 419 -38.90 12.96 2.82
N ARG A 420 -40.06 13.53 2.50
CA ARG A 420 -40.72 14.60 3.28
C ARG A 420 -42.07 14.13 3.81
N ALA A 421 -42.08 13.50 4.98
CA ALA A 421 -43.32 13.04 5.61
C ALA A 421 -44.33 14.16 5.89
N GLY A 422 -43.84 15.36 6.25
CA GLY A 422 -44.66 16.53 6.57
C GLY A 422 -45.51 17.07 5.40
N LEU A 423 -45.12 16.78 4.15
CA LEU A 423 -45.85 17.23 2.97
C LEU A 423 -47.08 16.37 2.66
N ILE A 424 -47.20 15.17 3.25
CA ILE A 424 -48.32 14.25 2.99
C ILE A 424 -49.55 14.74 3.77
N PRO A 425 -50.65 15.14 3.10
CA PRO A 425 -51.87 15.56 3.79
C PRO A 425 -52.46 14.40 4.60
N GLU A 426 -52.83 14.67 5.85
CA GLU A 426 -53.38 13.67 6.78
C GLU A 426 -52.57 12.35 6.76
N SER A 427 -51.24 12.48 6.82
CA SER A 427 -50.24 11.44 6.60
C SER A 427 -50.62 10.05 7.13
N ALA A 428 -51.01 9.94 8.40
CA ALA A 428 -51.38 8.66 9.01
C ALA A 428 -52.61 8.01 8.33
N ALA A 429 -53.65 8.79 8.04
CA ALA A 429 -54.84 8.30 7.35
C ALA A 429 -54.54 7.97 5.87
N THR A 430 -53.65 8.73 5.23
CA THR A 430 -53.22 8.51 3.85
C THR A 430 -52.40 7.22 3.73
N LEU A 431 -51.44 6.99 4.62
CA LEU A 431 -50.66 5.74 4.65
C LEU A 431 -51.54 4.53 4.96
N ALA A 432 -52.55 4.66 5.83
CA ALA A 432 -53.50 3.57 6.08
C ALA A 432 -54.25 3.16 4.80
N ARG A 433 -54.67 4.13 3.98
CA ARG A 433 -55.26 3.85 2.66
C ARG A 433 -54.28 3.18 1.71
N TRP A 434 -53.02 3.61 1.68
CA TRP A 434 -51.99 2.98 0.85
C TRP A 434 -51.73 1.53 1.27
N ARG A 435 -51.65 1.24 2.58
CA ARG A 435 -51.49 -0.13 3.08
C ARG A 435 -52.65 -1.03 2.64
N GLU A 436 -53.87 -0.54 2.74
CA GLU A 436 -55.04 -1.28 2.27
C GLU A 436 -55.00 -1.51 0.76
N ALA A 437 -54.60 -0.51 -0.02
CA ALA A 437 -54.42 -0.64 -1.46
C ALA A 437 -53.32 -1.67 -1.81
N PHE A 438 -52.16 -1.65 -1.14
CA PHE A 438 -51.10 -2.66 -1.33
C PHE A 438 -51.60 -4.07 -1.00
N ARG A 439 -52.32 -4.23 0.11
CA ARG A 439 -52.84 -5.52 0.57
C ARG A 439 -53.86 -6.10 -0.40
N VAL A 440 -54.84 -5.29 -0.83
CA VAL A 440 -55.96 -5.74 -1.68
C VAL A 440 -55.51 -5.94 -3.13
N ARG A 441 -54.70 -5.02 -3.69
CA ARG A 441 -54.37 -5.02 -5.11
C ARG A 441 -53.11 -5.83 -5.45
N HIS A 442 -52.18 -5.94 -4.51
CA HIS A 442 -50.86 -6.51 -4.77
C HIS A 442 -50.43 -7.59 -3.79
N HIS A 443 -51.24 -7.87 -2.74
CA HIS A 443 -50.89 -8.82 -1.68
C HIS A 443 -49.58 -8.47 -0.97
N GLU A 444 -49.26 -7.18 -0.88
CA GLU A 444 -48.05 -6.67 -0.24
C GLU A 444 -48.36 -5.91 1.04
N ASN A 445 -47.40 -5.86 1.96
CA ASN A 445 -47.46 -5.06 3.17
C ASN A 445 -46.09 -4.41 3.43
N PRO A 446 -45.77 -3.25 2.83
CA PRO A 446 -44.45 -2.65 2.94
C PRO A 446 -44.13 -2.16 4.36
N VAL A 447 -42.84 -2.15 4.70
CA VAL A 447 -42.28 -1.37 5.80
C VAL A 447 -42.02 0.03 5.25
N MET A 448 -42.80 1.00 5.70
CA MET A 448 -42.71 2.39 5.24
C MET A 448 -41.93 3.22 6.25
N VAL A 449 -40.86 3.86 5.79
CA VAL A 449 -39.91 4.60 6.62
C VAL A 449 -39.86 6.06 6.16
N MET A 450 -39.93 7.00 7.09
CA MET A 450 -39.73 8.43 6.77
C MET A 450 -38.26 8.84 6.95
N SER A 451 -37.79 9.76 6.12
CA SER A 451 -36.53 10.46 6.35
C SER A 451 -36.68 11.51 7.46
N GLN A 452 -35.67 11.62 8.32
CA GLN A 452 -35.56 12.69 9.31
C GLN A 452 -35.02 13.98 8.63
N SER A 453 -35.86 14.63 7.85
CA SER A 453 -35.55 15.87 7.13
C SER A 453 -36.22 17.08 7.79
N PHE A 454 -35.51 18.21 7.86
CA PHE A 454 -35.96 19.57 8.24
C PHE A 454 -36.90 19.70 9.46
N ASP A 455 -38.16 19.30 9.33
CA ASP A 455 -39.29 19.54 10.23
C ASP A 455 -39.92 18.26 10.83
N ALA A 456 -39.53 17.06 10.42
CA ALA A 456 -40.11 15.80 10.88
C ALA A 456 -39.07 14.83 11.46
N PHE A 457 -39.19 14.47 12.74
CA PHE A 457 -38.25 13.58 13.44
C PHE A 457 -38.88 12.27 13.95
N ASP A 458 -40.08 12.31 14.51
CA ASP A 458 -40.75 11.14 15.10
C ASP A 458 -41.77 10.52 14.11
N PRO A 459 -41.58 9.27 13.66
CA PRO A 459 -42.44 8.63 12.66
C PRO A 459 -43.86 8.32 13.16
N ARG A 460 -44.07 8.23 14.48
CA ARG A 460 -45.34 7.77 15.06
C ARG A 460 -46.48 8.75 14.78
N GLY A 461 -46.20 10.06 14.82
CA GLY A 461 -47.18 11.10 14.51
C GLY A 461 -47.64 11.10 13.05
N TYR A 462 -46.83 10.52 12.15
CA TYR A 462 -47.11 10.48 10.72
C TYR A 462 -47.64 9.13 10.23
N GLY A 463 -47.64 8.08 11.06
CA GLY A 463 -48.12 6.73 10.69
C GLY A 463 -47.10 5.83 9.98
N PHE A 464 -45.81 6.17 10.03
CA PHE A 464 -44.72 5.36 9.49
C PHE A 464 -44.27 4.27 10.47
N ASP A 465 -43.68 3.18 9.94
CA ASP A 465 -43.17 2.05 10.73
C ASP A 465 -41.86 2.39 11.47
N GLY A 466 -41.12 3.37 10.97
CA GLY A 466 -39.82 3.80 11.50
C GLY A 466 -39.28 5.02 10.75
N ALA A 467 -38.05 5.41 11.05
CA ALA A 467 -37.36 6.52 10.40
C ALA A 467 -35.95 6.14 9.90
N VAL A 468 -35.42 6.92 8.97
CA VAL A 468 -34.02 6.90 8.53
C VAL A 468 -33.43 8.28 8.75
N GLU A 469 -32.26 8.34 9.36
CA GLU A 469 -31.54 9.60 9.56
C GLU A 469 -31.07 10.15 8.22
N PHE A 470 -31.23 11.46 7.99
CA PHE A 470 -30.84 12.10 6.74
C PHE A 470 -29.87 13.27 6.97
N PRO A 471 -28.60 12.96 7.29
CA PRO A 471 -27.56 13.97 7.48
C PRO A 471 -27.19 14.66 6.15
N PRO A 472 -26.51 15.82 6.19
CA PRO A 472 -25.97 16.49 7.38
C PRO A 472 -26.92 17.52 8.00
N HIS A 473 -28.01 17.91 7.33
CA HIS A 473 -28.86 19.04 7.71
C HIS A 473 -29.35 18.99 9.17
N LYS A 474 -29.81 17.82 9.65
CA LYS A 474 -30.19 17.63 11.06
C LYS A 474 -29.00 17.81 12.01
N LEU A 475 -27.83 17.28 11.64
CA LEU A 475 -26.67 17.19 12.53
C LEU A 475 -25.92 18.52 12.68
N VAL A 476 -26.05 19.43 11.72
CA VAL A 476 -25.45 20.77 11.80
C VAL A 476 -26.28 21.74 12.65
N LEU A 477 -27.54 21.40 12.97
CA LEU A 477 -28.37 22.23 13.83
C LEU A 477 -27.73 22.38 15.21
N GLY A 478 -27.51 23.63 15.64
CA GLY A 478 -26.87 23.95 16.91
C GLY A 478 -25.34 23.82 16.92
N GLN A 479 -24.71 23.45 15.80
CA GLN A 479 -23.25 23.40 15.68
C GLN A 479 -22.68 24.77 15.28
N LYS A 480 -21.44 25.06 15.70
CA LYS A 480 -20.75 26.30 15.36
C LYS A 480 -19.95 26.11 14.06
N PRO A 481 -20.09 27.01 13.07
CA PRO A 481 -19.24 26.98 11.88
C PRO A 481 -17.81 27.39 12.25
N ILE A 482 -16.83 26.85 11.52
CA ILE A 482 -15.38 27.09 11.67
C ILE A 482 -14.85 28.17 10.71
N ASN A 483 -15.73 28.97 10.10
CA ASN A 483 -15.37 29.97 9.10
C ASN A 483 -14.22 30.91 9.50
N GLY A 484 -14.13 31.27 10.78
CA GLY A 484 -13.10 32.17 11.32
C GLY A 484 -11.69 31.57 11.37
N ASP A 485 -11.56 30.25 11.29
CA ASP A 485 -10.28 29.54 11.35
C ASP A 485 -9.69 29.29 9.94
N LEU A 486 -10.41 29.70 8.88
CA LEU A 486 -10.07 29.39 7.49
C LEU A 486 -9.43 30.58 6.79
N ALA A 487 -8.43 30.31 5.95
CA ALA A 487 -7.80 31.31 5.10
C ALA A 487 -8.57 31.45 3.78
N TRP A 488 -9.50 32.40 3.72
CA TRP A 488 -10.38 32.63 2.57
C TRP A 488 -9.66 33.30 1.39
N PHE A 489 -9.87 32.76 0.19
CA PHE A 489 -9.55 33.41 -1.08
C PHE A 489 -10.71 34.27 -1.56
N ASP A 490 -11.94 33.79 -1.35
CA ASP A 490 -13.19 34.47 -1.69
C ASP A 490 -13.77 35.18 -0.46
N LEU A 491 -13.39 36.45 -0.29
CA LEU A 491 -13.80 37.25 0.87
C LEU A 491 -15.29 37.64 0.86
N ALA A 492 -16.00 37.40 -0.25
CA ALA A 492 -17.43 37.67 -0.38
C ALA A 492 -18.30 36.44 -0.06
N ALA A 493 -17.69 35.28 0.19
CA ALA A 493 -18.41 34.05 0.45
C ALA A 493 -19.22 34.10 1.76
N THR A 494 -20.48 33.69 1.69
CA THR A 494 -21.40 33.52 2.82
C THR A 494 -21.61 32.03 3.18
N ALA A 495 -20.78 31.14 2.65
CA ALA A 495 -20.87 29.71 2.87
C ALA A 495 -20.70 29.36 4.36
N GLN A 496 -21.35 28.29 4.82
CA GLN A 496 -21.19 27.79 6.20
C GLN A 496 -20.33 26.54 6.20
N VAL A 497 -19.21 26.59 6.92
CA VAL A 497 -18.25 25.48 6.99
C VAL A 497 -18.24 24.90 8.39
N PHE A 498 -18.45 23.59 8.52
CA PHE A 498 -18.43 22.87 9.79
C PHE A 498 -17.29 21.85 9.81
N ASP A 499 -16.79 21.53 11.00
CA ASP A 499 -15.79 20.47 11.17
C ASP A 499 -16.48 19.08 11.08
N TYR A 500 -16.04 18.25 10.15
CA TYR A 500 -16.60 16.91 9.93
C TYR A 500 -16.57 16.03 11.19
N GLY A 501 -15.48 16.09 11.98
CA GLY A 501 -15.30 15.29 13.19
C GLY A 501 -16.30 15.70 14.27
N ALA A 502 -16.57 17.00 14.41
CA ALA A 502 -17.60 17.50 15.33
C ALA A 502 -18.99 16.98 14.95
N ILE A 503 -19.33 16.96 13.66
CA ILE A 503 -20.62 16.45 13.17
C ILE A 503 -20.77 14.95 13.39
N ALA A 504 -19.73 14.16 13.08
CA ALA A 504 -19.72 12.73 13.36
C ALA A 504 -19.90 12.44 14.85
N ASN A 505 -19.18 13.16 15.72
CA ASN A 505 -19.32 13.03 17.17
C ASN A 505 -20.73 13.43 17.66
N ALA A 506 -21.34 14.47 17.09
CA ALA A 506 -22.71 14.85 17.42
C ALA A 506 -23.71 13.74 17.05
N SER A 507 -23.58 13.11 15.88
CA SER A 507 -24.41 11.96 15.48
C SER A 507 -24.27 10.78 16.44
N LEU A 508 -23.05 10.52 16.91
CA LEU A 508 -22.74 9.46 17.88
C LEU A 508 -23.18 9.83 19.31
N ALA A 509 -23.24 11.11 19.66
CA ALA A 509 -23.71 11.52 20.98
C ALA A 509 -25.23 11.42 21.14
N GLU A 510 -26.00 11.29 20.04
CA GLU A 510 -27.45 11.13 20.12
C GLU A 510 -27.84 9.86 20.90
N PRO A 511 -28.78 9.97 21.88
CA PRO A 511 -29.28 8.80 22.59
C PRO A 511 -30.12 7.90 21.66
N PRO A 512 -30.30 6.61 22.01
CA PRO A 512 -31.17 5.71 21.25
C PRO A 512 -32.59 6.28 21.10
N ALA A 513 -33.13 6.23 19.88
CA ALA A 513 -34.47 6.72 19.60
C ALA A 513 -35.54 5.78 20.20
N PRO A 514 -36.70 6.31 20.65
CA PRO A 514 -37.80 5.50 21.19
C PRO A 514 -38.63 4.78 20.09
N PHE A 515 -38.14 4.76 18.86
CA PHE A 515 -38.76 4.16 17.68
C PHE A 515 -37.67 3.55 16.78
N PRO A 516 -38.01 2.60 15.87
CA PRO A 516 -37.05 2.04 14.93
C PRO A 516 -36.41 3.13 14.06
N LEU A 517 -35.09 3.28 14.14
CA LEU A 517 -34.32 4.28 13.42
C LEU A 517 -33.12 3.65 12.73
N ILE A 518 -32.99 3.86 11.43
CA ILE A 518 -31.77 3.55 10.66
C ILE A 518 -30.86 4.78 10.72
N LYS A 519 -29.64 4.64 11.26
CA LYS A 519 -28.65 5.73 11.28
C LYS A 519 -27.88 5.80 9.97
N THR A 520 -27.36 6.98 9.64
CA THR A 520 -26.71 7.24 8.35
C THR A 520 -25.36 7.95 8.53
N ALA A 521 -24.31 7.42 7.90
CA ALA A 521 -23.01 8.09 7.82
C ALA A 521 -22.90 8.90 6.52
N VAL A 522 -22.13 10.00 6.54
CA VAL A 522 -21.85 10.83 5.36
C VAL A 522 -20.35 10.74 5.04
N PRO A 523 -19.92 10.37 3.82
CA PRO A 523 -18.50 10.39 3.45
C PRO A 523 -17.90 11.80 3.51
N GLY A 524 -18.64 12.78 2.98
CA GLY A 524 -18.35 14.21 3.01
C GLY A 524 -19.58 14.99 2.54
N TRP A 525 -19.56 16.32 2.68
CA TRP A 525 -20.63 17.16 2.14
C TRP A 525 -20.07 18.54 1.79
N ASP A 526 -20.41 19.04 0.61
CA ASP A 526 -20.00 20.32 0.05
C ASP A 526 -20.86 20.62 -1.19
N ASN A 527 -21.91 21.42 -0.99
CA ASN A 527 -22.79 21.83 -2.08
C ASN A 527 -22.43 23.20 -2.67
N ASP A 528 -21.19 23.68 -2.52
CA ASP A 528 -20.71 24.94 -3.13
C ASP A 528 -20.79 24.90 -4.66
N ALA A 529 -20.58 23.72 -5.27
CA ALA A 529 -20.70 23.55 -6.71
C ALA A 529 -22.11 23.90 -7.22
N ARG A 530 -23.15 23.61 -6.42
CA ARG A 530 -24.54 24.02 -6.66
C ARG A 530 -24.79 25.48 -6.24
N ARG A 531 -24.18 25.93 -5.12
CA ARG A 531 -24.41 27.25 -4.48
C ARG A 531 -23.11 28.04 -4.30
N GLN A 532 -22.47 28.44 -5.40
CA GLN A 532 -21.14 29.07 -5.40
C GLN A 532 -21.02 30.22 -4.39
N GLY A 533 -20.17 30.05 -3.37
CA GLY A 533 -19.91 31.03 -2.32
C GLY A 533 -20.97 31.08 -1.21
N ALA A 534 -22.05 30.30 -1.29
CA ALA A 534 -23.17 30.31 -0.35
C ALA A 534 -23.63 28.90 0.08
N GLY A 535 -22.79 27.89 -0.14
CA GLY A 535 -23.05 26.49 0.22
C GLY A 535 -22.86 26.18 1.71
N MET A 536 -23.13 24.93 2.07
CA MET A 536 -22.81 24.30 3.34
C MET A 536 -21.79 23.20 3.11
N MET A 537 -20.76 23.13 3.97
CA MET A 537 -19.63 22.22 3.81
C MET A 537 -19.27 21.53 5.13
N LEU A 538 -18.94 20.25 5.06
CA LEU A 538 -18.26 19.49 6.11
C LEU A 538 -16.77 19.39 5.76
N HIS A 539 -15.98 20.30 6.31
CA HIS A 539 -14.55 20.38 6.05
C HIS A 539 -13.76 19.39 6.95
N ARG A 540 -12.55 19.02 6.50
CA ARG A 540 -11.67 18.02 7.13
C ARG A 540 -12.29 16.61 7.22
N ALA A 541 -13.20 16.28 6.31
CA ALA A 541 -13.63 14.91 6.07
C ALA A 541 -12.46 14.10 5.52
N THR A 542 -12.25 12.89 6.05
CA THR A 542 -11.23 11.96 5.55
C THR A 542 -11.77 10.53 5.57
N PRO A 543 -11.27 9.61 4.72
CA PRO A 543 -11.67 8.21 4.72
C PRO A 543 -11.55 7.55 6.11
N ALA A 544 -10.51 7.89 6.88
CA ALA A 544 -10.31 7.37 8.23
C ALA A 544 -11.41 7.81 9.21
N LYS A 545 -11.80 9.09 9.20
CA LYS A 545 -12.88 9.60 10.07
C LYS A 545 -14.24 8.99 9.69
N TYR A 546 -14.50 8.88 8.40
CA TYR A 546 -15.70 8.22 7.89
C TYR A 546 -15.79 6.75 8.28
N GLN A 547 -14.68 6.00 8.13
CA GLN A 547 -14.61 4.60 8.58
C GLN A 547 -14.94 4.46 10.06
N ALA A 548 -14.39 5.33 10.91
CA ALA A 548 -14.64 5.32 12.35
C ALA A 548 -16.11 5.58 12.66
N TRP A 549 -16.72 6.60 12.03
CA TRP A 549 -18.14 6.91 12.20
C TRP A 549 -19.03 5.75 11.74
N LEU A 550 -18.81 5.22 10.54
CA LEU A 550 -19.58 4.10 10.01
C LEU A 550 -19.43 2.84 10.88
N SER A 551 -18.23 2.53 11.36
CA SER A 551 -17.97 1.37 12.22
C SER A 551 -18.76 1.42 13.52
N GLU A 552 -18.83 2.59 14.15
CA GLU A 552 -19.59 2.79 15.39
C GLU A 552 -21.10 2.72 15.13
N LEU A 553 -21.60 3.23 14.00
CA LEU A 553 -23.01 3.06 13.62
C LEU A 553 -23.37 1.58 13.40
N ILE A 554 -22.46 0.80 12.83
CA ILE A 554 -22.61 -0.65 12.66
C ILE A 554 -22.70 -1.36 14.02
N ASP A 555 -21.86 -0.99 14.99
CA ASP A 555 -21.93 -1.53 16.35
C ASP A 555 -23.27 -1.20 17.04
N ARG A 556 -23.78 0.02 16.83
CA ARG A 556 -25.10 0.41 17.34
C ARG A 556 -26.24 -0.35 16.68
N ALA A 557 -26.18 -0.58 15.38
CA ALA A 557 -27.17 -1.36 14.64
C ALA A 557 -27.17 -2.84 15.06
N ALA A 558 -26.02 -3.36 15.52
CA ALA A 558 -25.94 -4.69 16.12
C ALA A 558 -26.65 -4.76 17.48
N ALA A 559 -26.54 -3.71 18.30
CA ALA A 559 -27.22 -3.60 19.59
C ALA A 559 -28.73 -3.30 19.48
N HIS A 560 -29.13 -2.52 18.46
CA HIS A 560 -30.51 -2.09 18.23
C HIS A 560 -30.93 -2.38 16.77
N PRO A 561 -31.24 -3.64 16.44
CA PRO A 561 -31.57 -4.02 15.06
C PRO A 561 -32.89 -3.40 14.59
N PHE A 562 -32.91 -2.93 13.34
CA PHE A 562 -34.08 -2.38 12.68
C PHE A 562 -34.92 -3.51 12.08
N PHE A 563 -36.06 -3.83 12.70
CA PHE A 563 -36.89 -4.98 12.31
C PHE A 563 -36.08 -6.28 12.21
N GLY A 564 -35.26 -6.56 13.23
CA GLY A 564 -34.43 -7.78 13.29
C GLY A 564 -33.12 -7.72 12.48
N GLU A 565 -32.97 -6.72 11.60
CA GLU A 565 -31.81 -6.56 10.72
C GLU A 565 -30.83 -5.49 11.21
N ARG A 566 -29.54 -5.73 11.06
CA ARG A 566 -28.48 -4.77 11.39
C ARG A 566 -28.28 -3.84 10.19
N LEU A 567 -29.08 -2.77 10.11
CA LEU A 567 -29.09 -1.86 8.96
C LEU A 567 -28.46 -0.51 9.27
N VAL A 568 -27.61 -0.02 8.37
CA VAL A 568 -27.01 1.32 8.39
C VAL A 568 -27.05 1.89 6.98
N CYS A 569 -27.21 3.20 6.83
CA CYS A 569 -27.14 3.86 5.52
C CYS A 569 -25.87 4.68 5.35
N VAL A 570 -25.47 4.90 4.11
CA VAL A 570 -24.49 5.89 3.68
C VAL A 570 -25.21 6.91 2.82
N ASN A 571 -25.01 8.18 3.13
CA ASN A 571 -25.80 9.27 2.57
C ASN A 571 -25.81 9.34 1.05
N ALA A 572 -24.75 8.91 0.35
CA ALA A 572 -24.75 8.82 -1.10
C ALA A 572 -23.66 7.89 -1.65
N TRP A 573 -23.96 7.23 -2.77
CA TRP A 573 -23.04 6.54 -3.66
C TRP A 573 -22.32 7.53 -4.58
N ASN A 574 -23.07 8.43 -5.22
CA ASN A 574 -22.61 9.23 -6.35
C ASN A 574 -23.12 10.69 -6.36
N GLU A 575 -23.32 11.35 -5.22
CA GLU A 575 -23.80 12.74 -5.18
C GLU A 575 -22.64 13.76 -5.29
N TRP A 576 -22.02 13.79 -6.48
CA TRP A 576 -20.78 14.53 -6.76
C TRP A 576 -20.85 16.04 -6.54
N ALA A 577 -21.94 16.72 -6.93
CA ALA A 577 -22.02 18.17 -6.76
C ALA A 577 -22.31 18.62 -5.32
N GLU A 578 -22.62 17.67 -4.42
CA GLU A 578 -22.66 17.92 -2.97
C GLU A 578 -21.47 17.28 -2.25
N GLY A 579 -20.45 16.81 -2.97
CA GLY A 579 -19.24 16.24 -2.37
C GLY A 579 -19.49 14.98 -1.51
N ALA A 580 -20.67 14.35 -1.67
CA ALA A 580 -21.08 13.15 -0.95
C ALA A 580 -21.06 11.95 -1.91
N TYR A 581 -19.96 11.20 -1.94
CA TYR A 581 -19.85 10.03 -2.80
C TYR A 581 -18.88 9.01 -2.20
N LEU A 582 -19.03 7.76 -2.64
CA LEU A 582 -18.09 6.67 -2.40
C LEU A 582 -17.26 6.32 -3.64
N GLU A 583 -17.67 6.82 -4.80
CA GLU A 583 -16.98 6.55 -6.06
C GLU A 583 -15.51 7.04 -6.04
N PRO A 584 -14.60 6.33 -6.73
CA PRO A 584 -13.19 6.72 -6.74
C PRO A 584 -12.92 8.08 -7.37
N ASP A 585 -12.05 8.86 -6.73
CA ASP A 585 -11.61 10.17 -7.21
C ASP A 585 -10.08 10.26 -7.38
N GLN A 586 -9.58 11.36 -7.95
CA GLN A 586 -8.14 11.52 -8.19
C GLN A 586 -7.31 11.70 -6.91
N HIS A 587 -7.89 12.25 -5.84
CA HIS A 587 -7.15 12.60 -4.62
C HIS A 587 -7.05 11.44 -3.64
N TYR A 588 -8.15 10.76 -3.38
CA TYR A 588 -8.28 9.65 -2.45
C TYR A 588 -8.27 8.27 -3.14
N GLY A 589 -8.38 8.21 -4.47
CA GLY A 589 -8.44 6.94 -5.18
C GLY A 589 -9.65 6.12 -4.73
N GLY A 590 -9.44 4.86 -4.37
CA GLY A 590 -10.45 3.96 -3.81
C GLY A 590 -10.63 4.02 -2.28
N ALA A 591 -10.01 4.98 -1.58
CA ALA A 591 -9.96 4.97 -0.11
C ALA A 591 -11.35 5.01 0.56
N TRP A 592 -12.36 5.67 -0.01
CA TRP A 592 -13.73 5.66 0.51
C TRP A 592 -14.39 4.27 0.44
N LEU A 593 -14.19 3.55 -0.66
CA LEU A 593 -14.66 2.17 -0.83
C LEU A 593 -13.95 1.24 0.16
N ASN A 594 -12.63 1.38 0.29
CA ASN A 594 -11.85 0.56 1.21
C ASN A 594 -12.19 0.86 2.68
N ALA A 595 -12.44 2.13 3.03
CA ALA A 595 -12.93 2.53 4.34
C ALA A 595 -14.30 1.89 4.65
N THR A 596 -15.21 1.89 3.67
CA THR A 596 -16.49 1.17 3.77
C THR A 596 -16.27 -0.32 3.98
N ALA A 597 -15.42 -0.95 3.17
CA ALA A 597 -15.11 -2.37 3.26
C ALA A 597 -14.56 -2.75 4.64
N ARG A 598 -13.62 -1.97 5.18
CA ARG A 598 -13.04 -2.18 6.52
C ARG A 598 -14.07 -2.01 7.65
N ALA A 599 -15.01 -1.07 7.52
CA ALA A 599 -16.08 -0.89 8.50
C ALA A 599 -17.08 -2.06 8.47
N VAL A 600 -17.47 -2.51 7.27
CA VAL A 600 -18.48 -3.56 7.07
C VAL A 600 -17.94 -4.96 7.36
N ALA A 601 -16.69 -5.24 6.98
CA ALA A 601 -16.06 -6.54 7.19
C ALA A 601 -16.11 -6.93 8.68
N ALA A 602 -16.44 -8.18 8.98
CA ALA A 602 -16.16 -8.73 10.29
C ALA A 602 -14.66 -8.54 10.58
N ARG A 603 -14.33 -7.98 11.75
CA ARG A 603 -12.94 -7.98 12.22
C ARG A 603 -12.60 -9.42 12.54
N PHE A 604 -11.94 -10.10 11.61
CA PHE A 604 -11.33 -11.38 11.94
C PHE A 604 -10.27 -11.10 13.00
N ALA A 605 -10.21 -11.95 14.02
CA ALA A 605 -8.97 -12.04 14.76
C ALA A 605 -7.91 -12.40 13.72
N THR A 606 -7.00 -11.48 13.45
CA THR A 606 -5.79 -11.77 12.68
C THR A 606 -4.73 -12.12 13.70
N GLY A 607 -3.90 -13.13 13.43
CA GLY A 607 -2.68 -13.33 14.22
C GLY A 607 -1.86 -12.03 14.25
N ALA A 608 -1.03 -11.85 15.29
CA ALA A 608 -0.17 -10.67 15.40
C ALA A 608 0.54 -10.41 14.05
N PRO A 609 0.51 -9.19 13.48
CA PRO A 609 1.15 -8.94 12.19
C PRO A 609 2.68 -9.07 12.30
N LEU A 610 3.32 -9.49 11.21
CA LEU A 610 4.78 -9.55 11.09
C LEU A 610 5.28 -8.32 10.33
N LEU A 611 6.23 -7.59 10.91
CA LEU A 611 6.88 -6.46 10.23
C LEU A 611 8.04 -6.95 9.36
N LEU A 612 8.04 -6.59 8.09
CA LEU A 612 9.08 -6.92 7.11
C LEU A 612 9.87 -5.65 6.79
N VAL A 613 11.13 -5.58 7.24
CA VAL A 613 11.97 -4.38 7.14
C VAL A 613 12.98 -4.52 6.01
N GLY A 614 12.97 -3.57 5.07
CA GLY A 614 13.90 -3.46 3.95
C GLY A 614 14.70 -2.17 4.00
N HIS A 615 15.92 -2.16 3.47
CA HIS A 615 16.77 -0.96 3.48
C HIS A 615 16.34 0.09 2.43
N ASP A 616 15.78 -0.32 1.29
CA ASP A 616 15.20 0.58 0.28
C ASP A 616 14.23 -0.18 -0.66
N GLY A 617 13.69 0.53 -1.66
CA GLY A 617 12.78 -0.02 -2.66
C GLY A 617 13.38 -0.25 -4.05
N PHE A 618 14.70 -0.27 -4.24
CA PHE A 618 15.31 -0.46 -5.56
C PHE A 618 15.24 -1.92 -6.05
N ALA A 619 15.33 -2.12 -7.37
CA ALA A 619 15.18 -3.43 -7.98
C ALA A 619 16.47 -4.28 -7.90
N ALA A 620 16.77 -4.82 -6.71
CA ALA A 620 17.88 -5.74 -6.48
C ALA A 620 17.45 -7.02 -5.73
N GLY A 621 18.38 -7.97 -5.59
CA GLY A 621 18.08 -9.33 -5.10
C GLY A 621 17.47 -9.37 -3.69
N ALA A 622 17.99 -8.56 -2.76
CA ALA A 622 17.48 -8.51 -1.38
C ALA A 622 16.03 -7.96 -1.32
N GLN A 623 15.72 -6.96 -2.14
CA GLN A 623 14.39 -6.35 -2.22
C GLN A 623 13.40 -7.31 -2.89
N GLN A 624 13.82 -8.05 -3.92
CA GLN A 624 12.99 -9.12 -4.50
C GLN A 624 12.71 -10.21 -3.46
N LEU A 625 13.72 -10.63 -2.70
CA LEU A 625 13.55 -11.60 -1.63
C LEU A 625 12.50 -11.15 -0.61
N LEU A 626 12.61 -9.91 -0.10
CA LEU A 626 11.66 -9.37 0.89
C LEU A 626 10.23 -9.29 0.34
N LEU A 627 10.07 -8.82 -0.90
CA LEU A 627 8.77 -8.76 -1.57
C LEU A 627 8.14 -10.15 -1.72
N HIS A 628 8.92 -11.14 -2.16
CA HIS A 628 8.46 -12.51 -2.32
C HIS A 628 8.19 -13.21 -0.98
N LEU A 629 8.95 -12.90 0.08
CA LEU A 629 8.66 -13.33 1.44
C LEU A 629 7.28 -12.83 1.89
N GLY A 630 6.98 -11.54 1.73
CA GLY A 630 5.66 -11.01 2.10
C GLY A 630 4.52 -11.63 1.29
N ARG A 631 4.73 -11.91 0.00
CA ARG A 631 3.75 -12.61 -0.84
C ARG A 631 3.46 -14.02 -0.34
N ILE A 632 4.47 -14.83 -0.08
CA ILE A 632 4.26 -16.23 0.32
C ILE A 632 3.71 -16.34 1.75
N LEU A 633 4.17 -15.49 2.67
CA LEU A 633 3.63 -15.39 4.03
C LEU A 633 2.12 -15.10 4.00
N ARG A 634 1.67 -14.18 3.14
CA ARG A 634 0.25 -13.83 2.99
C ARG A 634 -0.55 -14.88 2.23
N ARG A 635 -0.09 -15.32 1.05
CA ARG A 635 -0.85 -16.18 0.13
C ARG A 635 -0.90 -17.63 0.56
N ARG A 636 0.23 -18.18 1.02
CA ARG A 636 0.32 -19.58 1.44
C ARG A 636 0.02 -19.74 2.93
N PHE A 637 0.63 -18.94 3.78
CA PHE A 637 0.60 -19.19 5.24
C PHE A 637 -0.48 -18.46 6.03
N GLY A 638 -1.02 -17.37 5.50
CA GLY A 638 -2.15 -16.65 6.10
C GLY A 638 -1.68 -15.60 7.10
N VAL A 639 -0.40 -15.23 7.02
CA VAL A 639 0.22 -14.26 7.90
C VAL A 639 -0.13 -12.87 7.41
N THR A 640 -0.61 -12.03 8.34
CA THR A 640 -0.74 -10.59 8.09
C THR A 640 0.65 -9.96 8.18
N VAL A 641 1.04 -9.18 7.17
CA VAL A 641 2.36 -8.55 7.09
C VAL A 641 2.24 -7.04 6.85
N GLU A 642 3.22 -6.28 7.33
CA GLU A 642 3.43 -4.87 6.98
C GLU A 642 4.87 -4.69 6.50
N PHE A 643 5.10 -3.85 5.48
CA PHE A 643 6.44 -3.49 5.02
C PHE A 643 6.89 -2.15 5.58
N LEU A 644 8.15 -2.10 6.02
CA LEU A 644 8.86 -0.87 6.32
C LEU A 644 10.11 -0.79 5.44
N LEU A 645 10.16 0.19 4.54
CA LEU A 645 11.34 0.47 3.72
C LEU A 645 12.06 1.71 4.27
N LEU A 646 13.37 1.59 4.50
CA LEU A 646 14.21 2.66 5.04
C LEU A 646 14.75 3.62 3.95
N GLY A 647 14.27 3.45 2.71
CA GLY A 647 14.65 4.21 1.53
C GLY A 647 13.62 4.05 0.41
N GLU A 648 13.58 5.02 -0.51
CA GLU A 648 12.69 4.98 -1.68
C GLU A 648 13.17 3.96 -2.72
N GLY A 649 12.36 3.71 -3.76
CA GLY A 649 12.80 3.02 -4.96
C GLY A 649 11.67 2.51 -5.85
N THR A 650 12.05 1.97 -7.01
CA THR A 650 11.13 1.62 -8.11
C THR A 650 10.17 0.47 -7.79
N LEU A 651 10.48 -0.39 -6.81
CA LEU A 651 9.61 -1.50 -6.39
C LEU A 651 8.53 -1.07 -5.39
N ARG A 652 8.52 0.15 -4.87
CA ARG A 652 7.54 0.62 -3.88
C ARG A 652 6.08 0.29 -4.25
N PRO A 653 5.60 0.52 -5.50
CA PRO A 653 4.24 0.14 -5.87
C PRO A 653 3.98 -1.36 -5.72
N ARG A 654 4.95 -2.22 -6.06
CA ARG A 654 4.82 -3.68 -5.93
C ARG A 654 4.73 -4.13 -4.47
N TYR A 655 5.44 -3.48 -3.55
CA TYR A 655 5.28 -3.70 -2.11
C TYR A 655 3.87 -3.28 -1.65
N ALA A 656 3.41 -2.08 -2.02
CA ALA A 656 2.10 -1.56 -1.63
C ALA A 656 0.93 -2.42 -2.14
N THR A 657 1.04 -3.03 -3.32
CA THR A 657 0.03 -4.02 -3.80
C THR A 657 0.02 -5.31 -2.98
N THR A 658 1.13 -5.65 -2.34
CA THR A 658 1.26 -6.88 -1.55
C THR A 658 0.75 -6.70 -0.13
N ALA A 659 1.10 -5.59 0.52
CA ALA A 659 0.69 -5.27 1.90
C ALA A 659 0.90 -3.77 2.21
N PRO A 660 0.32 -3.23 3.32
CA PRO A 660 0.62 -1.89 3.78
C PRO A 660 2.13 -1.65 3.84
N THR A 661 2.59 -0.59 3.18
CA THR A 661 4.01 -0.29 2.99
C THR A 661 4.30 1.12 3.43
N GLN A 662 5.13 1.27 4.46
CA GLN A 662 5.64 2.54 4.92
C GLN A 662 7.06 2.76 4.39
N VAL A 663 7.34 3.96 3.89
CA VAL A 663 8.71 4.40 3.58
C VAL A 663 9.12 5.46 4.60
N ILE A 664 10.29 5.29 5.22
CA ILE A 664 10.89 6.24 6.16
C ILE A 664 12.31 6.53 5.72
N THR A 665 12.52 7.69 5.10
CA THR A 665 13.85 8.18 4.67
C THR A 665 14.54 9.02 5.75
N ASP A 666 13.77 9.58 6.69
CA ASP A 666 14.27 10.36 7.82
C ASP A 666 14.30 9.48 9.09
N PRO A 667 15.49 9.09 9.59
CA PRO A 667 15.62 8.23 10.76
C PRO A 667 14.94 8.77 12.03
N SER A 668 14.71 10.09 12.14
CA SER A 668 14.04 10.69 13.30
C SER A 668 12.57 10.26 13.42
N ARG A 669 11.93 9.87 12.31
CA ARG A 669 10.54 9.41 12.24
C ARG A 669 10.37 7.92 12.51
N LEU A 670 11.46 7.16 12.54
CA LEU A 670 11.41 5.71 12.69
C LEU A 670 10.88 5.29 14.08
N GLN A 671 11.41 5.86 15.16
CA GLN A 671 10.98 5.48 16.52
C GLN A 671 9.48 5.74 16.78
N PRO A 672 8.90 6.92 16.45
CA PRO A 672 7.45 7.14 16.59
C PRO A 672 6.60 6.14 15.79
N PHE A 673 7.02 5.80 14.57
CA PHE A 673 6.34 4.80 13.75
C PHE A 673 6.36 3.43 14.41
N LEU A 674 7.51 3.00 14.93
CA LEU A 674 7.65 1.69 15.58
C LEU A 674 6.83 1.59 16.88
N LEU A 675 6.74 2.67 17.66
CA LEU A 675 5.87 2.71 18.83
C LEU A 675 4.38 2.60 18.44
N ALA A 676 3.97 3.27 17.37
CA ALA A 676 2.62 3.14 16.83
C ALA A 676 2.35 1.73 16.28
N ALA A 677 3.34 1.12 15.62
CA ALA A 677 3.27 -0.25 15.13
C ALA A 677 3.11 -1.26 16.28
N ALA A 678 3.89 -1.12 17.35
CA ALA A 678 3.78 -1.94 18.56
C ALA A 678 2.40 -1.78 19.22
N ALA A 679 1.87 -0.56 19.30
CA ALA A 679 0.52 -0.29 19.81
C ALA A 679 -0.58 -0.95 18.95
N ARG A 680 -0.33 -1.20 17.65
CA ARG A 680 -1.21 -1.99 16.77
C ARG A 680 -1.07 -3.51 16.96
N GLY A 681 -0.19 -3.98 17.84
CA GLY A 681 0.01 -5.40 18.14
C GLY A 681 1.13 -6.08 17.35
N ILE A 682 2.00 -5.32 16.68
CA ILE A 682 3.20 -5.87 16.03
C ILE A 682 4.24 -6.16 17.11
N THR A 683 4.62 -7.42 17.26
CA THR A 683 5.58 -7.88 18.28
C THR A 683 6.85 -8.48 17.71
N THR A 684 6.88 -8.79 16.40
CA THR A 684 7.99 -9.47 15.74
C THR A 684 8.32 -8.82 14.39
N ALA A 685 9.60 -8.84 14.00
CA ALA A 685 10.06 -8.30 12.73
C ALA A 685 11.11 -9.19 12.05
N LEU A 686 11.05 -9.30 10.72
CA LEU A 686 12.15 -9.81 9.89
C LEU A 686 12.88 -8.63 9.25
N VAL A 687 14.17 -8.49 9.53
CA VAL A 687 15.00 -7.40 9.03
C VAL A 687 15.91 -7.92 7.92
N ASN A 688 15.66 -7.45 6.70
CA ASN A 688 16.37 -7.83 5.48
C ASN A 688 17.05 -6.58 4.89
N SER A 689 18.35 -6.36 5.06
CA SER A 689 19.46 -7.28 5.32
C SER A 689 20.45 -6.62 6.31
N ALA A 690 21.76 -6.91 6.26
CA ALA A 690 22.74 -6.18 7.09
C ALA A 690 22.70 -4.66 6.83
N ALA A 691 22.29 -4.23 5.63
CA ALA A 691 22.05 -2.83 5.29
C ALA A 691 20.91 -2.17 6.10
N ALA A 692 19.93 -2.94 6.57
CA ALA A 692 18.82 -2.46 7.40
C ALA A 692 19.07 -2.67 8.91
N ALA A 693 20.16 -3.34 9.28
CA ALA A 693 20.44 -3.77 10.66
C ALA A 693 20.56 -2.62 11.66
N TRP A 694 20.88 -1.41 11.21
CA TRP A 694 20.93 -0.22 12.07
C TRP A 694 19.57 0.15 12.69
N SER A 695 18.45 -0.32 12.13
CA SER A 695 17.10 -0.11 12.67
C SER A 695 16.76 -1.01 13.86
N ILE A 696 17.49 -2.11 14.06
CA ILE A 696 17.19 -3.14 15.07
C ILE A 696 17.18 -2.61 16.51
N PRO A 697 18.14 -1.78 16.96
CA PRO A 697 18.09 -1.21 18.31
C PRO A 697 16.79 -0.43 18.58
N GLN A 698 16.25 0.27 17.57
CA GLN A 698 14.99 1.02 17.70
C GLN A 698 13.76 0.10 17.72
N LEU A 699 13.80 -1.02 16.96
CA LEU A 699 12.79 -2.08 17.04
C LEU A 699 12.70 -2.67 18.45
N ARG A 700 13.85 -3.03 19.04
CA ARG A 700 13.94 -3.51 20.43
C ARG A 700 13.40 -2.49 21.42
N ALA A 701 13.77 -1.21 21.27
CA ALA A 701 13.29 -0.14 22.14
C ALA A 701 11.77 0.07 22.06
N ALA A 702 11.15 -0.26 20.92
CA ALA A 702 9.69 -0.24 20.75
C ALA A 702 8.98 -1.52 21.25
N GLY A 703 9.73 -2.53 21.72
CA GLY A 703 9.16 -3.82 22.14
C GLY A 703 8.90 -4.81 21.00
N ILE A 704 9.53 -4.60 19.83
CA ILE A 704 9.41 -5.49 18.67
C ILE A 704 10.64 -6.39 18.58
N GLU A 705 10.45 -7.71 18.61
CA GLU A 705 11.52 -8.71 18.55
C GLU A 705 12.04 -8.89 17.11
N PRO A 706 13.29 -8.51 16.80
CA PRO A 706 13.81 -8.54 15.44
C PRO A 706 14.65 -9.81 15.17
N THR A 707 14.43 -10.42 14.02
CA THR A 707 15.30 -11.44 13.42
C THR A 707 16.04 -10.83 12.24
N LEU A 708 17.37 -10.84 12.29
CA LEU A 708 18.22 -10.25 11.24
C LEU A 708 18.58 -11.29 10.19
N LEU A 709 18.36 -10.98 8.92
CA LEU A 709 18.87 -11.75 7.78
C LEU A 709 20.17 -11.12 7.27
N VAL A 710 21.23 -11.92 7.16
CA VAL A 710 22.52 -11.48 6.63
C VAL A 710 22.79 -12.19 5.31
N HIS A 711 22.92 -11.39 4.27
CA HIS A 711 23.15 -11.83 2.90
C HIS A 711 24.32 -11.08 2.27
N GLU A 712 25.26 -10.61 3.08
CA GLU A 712 26.40 -9.81 2.67
C GLU A 712 27.71 -10.48 3.09
N MET A 713 28.70 -10.48 2.19
CA MET A 713 30.05 -10.94 2.46
C MET A 713 30.90 -9.82 3.10
N PRO A 714 32.02 -10.13 3.78
CA PRO A 714 32.85 -9.14 4.47
C PRO A 714 33.35 -7.99 3.57
N GLY A 715 33.73 -8.27 2.32
CA GLY A 715 34.16 -7.25 1.37
C GLY A 715 33.06 -6.24 1.09
N LEU A 716 31.84 -6.71 0.83
CA LEU A 716 30.67 -5.85 0.60
C LEU A 716 30.30 -5.01 1.83
N LEU A 717 30.39 -5.59 3.05
CA LEU A 717 30.15 -4.85 4.29
C LEU A 717 31.15 -3.70 4.48
N ALA A 718 32.42 -3.92 4.12
CA ALA A 718 33.45 -2.89 4.18
C ALA A 718 33.25 -1.83 3.09
N GLU A 719 33.05 -2.24 1.83
CA GLU A 719 32.83 -1.35 0.69
C GLU A 719 31.64 -0.40 0.92
N LYS A 720 30.52 -0.94 1.41
CA LYS A 720 29.30 -0.17 1.68
C LYS A 720 29.26 0.47 3.08
N ARG A 721 30.34 0.36 3.86
CA ARG A 721 30.47 0.91 5.23
C ARG A 721 29.35 0.47 6.19
N LEU A 722 28.88 -0.78 6.05
CA LEU A 722 27.75 -1.31 6.81
C LEU A 722 28.14 -1.91 8.16
N LEU A 723 29.43 -2.15 8.40
CA LEU A 723 29.92 -2.93 9.55
C LEU A 723 29.46 -2.38 10.91
N ALA A 724 29.43 -1.06 11.10
CA ALA A 724 29.00 -0.45 12.36
C ALA A 724 27.51 -0.73 12.64
N GLY A 725 26.65 -0.52 11.65
CA GLY A 725 25.21 -0.81 11.74
C GLY A 725 24.92 -2.30 11.88
N ALA A 726 25.63 -3.14 11.12
CA ALA A 726 25.53 -4.59 11.20
C ALA A 726 25.93 -5.13 12.57
N ARG A 727 27.00 -4.60 13.18
CA ARG A 727 27.42 -4.96 14.55
C ARG A 727 26.35 -4.61 15.59
N ALA A 728 25.88 -3.36 15.58
CA ALA A 728 24.86 -2.91 16.52
C ALA A 728 23.55 -3.72 16.36
N GLY A 729 23.14 -3.97 15.11
CA GLY A 729 21.95 -4.74 14.82
C GLY A 729 22.07 -6.21 15.21
N ALA A 730 23.18 -6.88 14.88
CA ALA A 730 23.39 -8.28 15.23
C ALA A 730 23.43 -8.51 16.76
N GLN A 731 24.06 -7.60 17.52
CA GLN A 731 24.09 -7.68 18.97
C GLN A 731 22.69 -7.56 19.61
N ALA A 732 21.83 -6.73 19.02
CA ALA A 732 20.47 -6.49 19.48
C ALA A 732 19.43 -7.44 18.86
N ALA A 733 19.74 -8.20 17.81
CA ALA A 733 18.80 -9.13 17.18
C ALA A 733 18.50 -10.33 18.09
N GLY A 734 17.29 -10.88 18.06
CA GLY A 734 16.98 -12.15 18.73
C GLY A 734 17.75 -13.31 18.11
N HIS A 735 17.59 -13.46 16.80
CA HIS A 735 18.34 -14.42 15.98
C HIS A 735 18.99 -13.70 14.79
N VAL A 736 20.12 -14.23 14.33
CA VAL A 736 20.82 -13.82 13.12
C VAL A 736 20.89 -15.01 12.17
N ILE A 737 20.28 -14.85 11.00
CA ILE A 737 20.12 -15.89 9.99
C ILE A 737 21.08 -15.63 8.83
N PHE A 738 21.86 -16.64 8.48
CA PHE A 738 22.84 -16.61 7.41
C PHE A 738 22.42 -17.53 6.26
N ALA A 739 22.63 -17.09 5.02
CA ALA A 739 22.29 -17.91 3.86
C ALA A 739 23.20 -19.15 3.67
N ALA A 740 24.43 -19.12 4.21
CA ALA A 740 25.36 -20.25 4.16
C ALA A 740 26.42 -20.15 5.26
N GLU A 741 27.11 -21.26 5.52
CA GLU A 741 28.18 -21.33 6.51
C GLU A 741 29.35 -20.39 6.19
N ALA A 742 29.75 -20.29 4.92
CA ALA A 742 30.79 -19.35 4.50
C ALA A 742 30.43 -17.89 4.83
N VAL A 743 29.14 -17.51 4.67
CA VAL A 743 28.64 -16.17 5.01
C VAL A 743 28.67 -15.96 6.53
N ARG A 744 28.25 -16.97 7.30
CA ARG A 744 28.29 -16.95 8.77
C ARG A 744 29.72 -16.79 9.28
N ALA A 745 30.65 -17.61 8.81
CA ALA A 745 32.06 -17.55 9.18
C ALA A 745 32.69 -16.20 8.83
N GLY A 746 32.42 -15.70 7.61
CA GLY A 746 32.88 -14.38 7.17
C GLY A 746 32.36 -13.26 8.06
N PHE A 747 31.05 -13.23 8.34
CA PHE A 747 30.44 -12.21 9.19
C PHE A 747 30.93 -12.27 10.64
N THR A 748 30.97 -13.47 11.22
CA THR A 748 31.35 -13.68 12.63
C THR A 748 32.82 -13.37 12.90
N SER A 749 33.69 -13.43 11.89
CA SER A 749 35.08 -12.97 11.99
C SER A 749 35.17 -11.48 12.35
N ALA A 750 34.21 -10.67 11.90
CA ALA A 750 34.17 -9.24 12.14
C ALA A 750 33.20 -8.86 13.29
N VAL A 751 32.11 -9.62 13.47
CA VAL A 751 31.04 -9.38 14.44
C VAL A 751 30.77 -10.66 15.24
N PRO A 752 31.35 -10.82 16.44
CA PRO A 752 31.12 -12.00 17.27
C PRO A 752 29.63 -12.16 17.64
N ILE A 753 29.08 -13.36 17.46
CA ILE A 753 27.70 -13.74 17.80
C ILE A 753 27.73 -15.10 18.52
N GLU A 754 26.85 -15.28 19.51
CA GLU A 754 26.66 -16.53 20.23
C GLU A 754 26.13 -17.64 19.29
N ALA A 755 26.63 -18.86 19.44
CA ALA A 755 26.29 -19.97 18.54
C ALA A 755 24.78 -20.27 18.48
N GLU A 756 24.08 -20.17 19.62
CA GLU A 756 22.63 -20.44 19.73
C GLU A 756 21.76 -19.42 18.97
N ARG A 757 22.27 -18.20 18.75
CA ARG A 757 21.58 -17.13 18.01
C ARG A 757 21.98 -17.08 16.54
N SER A 758 22.91 -17.93 16.12
CA SER A 758 23.52 -17.93 14.80
C SER A 758 23.04 -19.14 14.01
N VAL A 759 22.11 -18.93 13.08
CA VAL A 759 21.45 -20.01 12.33
C VAL A 759 21.80 -19.92 10.85
N VAL A 760 22.24 -21.02 10.25
CA VAL A 760 22.38 -21.12 8.79
C VAL A 760 21.08 -21.64 8.22
N LEU A 761 20.41 -20.82 7.41
CA LEU A 761 19.19 -21.18 6.70
C LEU A 761 19.33 -20.78 5.22
N PRO A 762 19.62 -21.75 4.33
CA PRO A 762 19.79 -21.49 2.90
C PRO A 762 18.52 -20.95 2.25
N GLN A 763 18.67 -19.92 1.42
CA GLN A 763 17.56 -19.30 0.72
C GLN A 763 16.96 -20.27 -0.33
N GLY A 764 15.63 -20.30 -0.42
CA GLY A 764 14.93 -20.99 -1.52
C GLY A 764 14.83 -20.16 -2.81
N ASN A 765 14.35 -20.79 -3.87
CA ASN A 765 14.10 -20.18 -5.17
C ASN A 765 12.73 -19.49 -5.21
N TYR A 766 12.69 -18.17 -5.13
CA TYR A 766 11.45 -17.40 -5.18
C TYR A 766 10.91 -17.19 -6.60
N ARG A 767 11.62 -17.68 -7.63
CA ARG A 767 11.18 -17.69 -9.03
C ARG A 767 11.01 -19.13 -9.51
N ASP A 768 9.83 -19.45 -10.02
CA ASP A 768 9.60 -20.77 -10.60
C ASP A 768 10.22 -20.83 -12.00
N VAL A 769 11.45 -21.33 -12.08
CA VAL A 769 12.22 -21.47 -13.33
C VAL A 769 12.31 -22.94 -13.68
N ALA A 770 11.71 -23.32 -14.80
CA ALA A 770 11.74 -24.68 -15.33
C ALA A 770 12.40 -24.72 -16.71
N PHE A 771 13.05 -25.84 -17.01
CA PHE A 771 13.58 -26.10 -18.35
C PHE A 771 12.45 -26.17 -19.39
N SER A 772 12.60 -25.45 -20.49
CA SER A 772 11.68 -25.50 -21.62
C SER A 772 12.41 -25.75 -22.93
N ILE A 773 12.12 -26.90 -23.55
CA ILE A 773 12.68 -27.28 -24.85
C ILE A 773 12.25 -26.29 -25.94
N THR A 774 11.02 -25.78 -25.85
CA THR A 774 10.48 -24.79 -26.79
C THR A 774 11.16 -23.44 -26.61
N ALA A 775 11.36 -22.97 -25.37
CA ALA A 775 12.05 -21.71 -25.11
C ALA A 775 13.52 -21.77 -25.55
N ARG A 776 14.19 -22.91 -25.31
CA ARG A 776 15.53 -23.20 -25.82
C ARG A 776 15.60 -23.05 -27.33
N ALA A 777 14.75 -23.76 -28.06
CA ALA A 777 14.74 -23.74 -29.53
C ALA A 777 14.48 -22.32 -30.07
N ALA A 778 13.51 -21.61 -29.50
CA ALA A 778 13.15 -20.25 -29.91
C ALA A 778 14.30 -19.25 -29.68
N LEU A 779 14.92 -19.26 -28.51
CA LEU A 779 16.01 -18.33 -28.19
C LEU A 779 17.26 -18.63 -29.02
N ARG A 780 17.61 -19.90 -29.18
CA ARG A 780 18.75 -20.32 -30.01
C ARG A 780 18.56 -19.95 -31.48
N ALA A 781 17.37 -20.18 -32.04
CA ALA A 781 17.04 -19.75 -33.40
C ALA A 781 17.15 -18.23 -33.57
N ARG A 782 16.65 -17.45 -32.60
CA ARG A 782 16.75 -15.98 -32.59
C ARG A 782 18.20 -15.49 -32.62
N LEU A 783 19.10 -16.18 -31.93
CA LEU A 783 20.52 -15.85 -31.86
C LEU A 783 21.36 -16.54 -32.95
N GLY A 784 20.75 -17.32 -33.85
CA GLY A 784 21.44 -18.04 -34.91
C GLY A 784 22.38 -19.15 -34.41
N VAL A 785 22.10 -19.73 -33.24
CA VAL A 785 22.93 -20.77 -32.62
C VAL A 785 22.31 -22.16 -32.86
N PRO A 786 23.00 -23.10 -33.53
CA PRO A 786 22.52 -24.47 -33.71
C PRO A 786 22.35 -25.23 -32.39
N ASP A 787 21.43 -26.20 -32.34
CA ASP A 787 21.11 -26.88 -31.07
C ASP A 787 22.24 -27.78 -30.51
N GLU A 788 23.15 -28.23 -31.37
CA GLU A 788 24.34 -29.00 -30.96
C GLU A 788 25.49 -28.10 -30.47
N THR A 789 25.36 -26.76 -30.58
CA THR A 789 26.43 -25.84 -30.20
C THR A 789 26.45 -25.68 -28.67
N PRO A 790 27.59 -25.97 -28.00
CA PRO A 790 27.69 -25.80 -26.56
C PRO A 790 27.62 -24.32 -26.16
N VAL A 791 26.76 -24.00 -25.19
CA VAL A 791 26.58 -22.65 -24.67
C VAL A 791 26.86 -22.58 -23.17
N VAL A 792 27.79 -21.71 -22.79
CA VAL A 792 28.11 -21.36 -21.40
C VAL A 792 27.47 -20.02 -21.05
N LEU A 793 26.71 -19.99 -19.97
CA LEU A 793 25.99 -18.80 -19.51
C LEU A 793 26.58 -18.27 -18.20
N GLY A 794 26.91 -16.98 -18.17
CA GLY A 794 27.08 -16.19 -16.96
C GLY A 794 25.90 -15.22 -16.80
N ALA A 795 25.53 -14.89 -15.56
CA ALA A 795 24.45 -13.94 -15.32
C ALA A 795 24.59 -13.16 -14.01
N GLY A 796 24.20 -11.88 -14.05
CA GLY A 796 24.28 -10.93 -12.93
C GLY A 796 24.70 -9.53 -13.41
N TYR A 797 24.70 -8.56 -12.50
CA TYR A 797 25.28 -7.24 -12.77
C TYR A 797 26.78 -7.41 -13.04
N ALA A 798 27.23 -7.11 -14.25
CA ALA A 798 28.60 -7.33 -14.67
C ALA A 798 29.52 -6.26 -14.06
N ASP A 799 30.03 -6.56 -12.87
CA ASP A 799 31.06 -5.82 -12.16
C ASP A 799 32.27 -6.73 -11.87
N LEU A 800 33.31 -6.16 -11.25
CA LEU A 800 34.49 -6.92 -10.82
C LEU A 800 34.15 -7.95 -9.73
N ARG A 801 33.13 -7.71 -8.91
CA ARG A 801 32.74 -8.61 -7.84
C ARG A 801 32.12 -9.90 -8.39
N LYS A 802 31.28 -9.80 -9.42
CA LYS A 802 30.69 -10.92 -10.16
C LYS A 802 31.67 -11.57 -11.14
N GLY A 803 32.83 -10.94 -11.36
CA GLY A 803 33.94 -11.49 -12.12
C GLY A 803 33.69 -11.53 -13.62
N PHE A 804 33.03 -10.51 -14.17
CA PHE A 804 32.82 -10.40 -15.61
C PHE A 804 34.14 -10.37 -16.40
N ASP A 805 35.18 -9.74 -15.86
CA ASP A 805 36.53 -9.75 -16.40
C ASP A 805 37.12 -11.16 -16.47
N LEU A 806 36.90 -11.98 -15.44
CA LEU A 806 37.33 -13.38 -15.40
C LEU A 806 36.51 -14.24 -16.37
N PHE A 807 35.22 -13.95 -16.55
CA PHE A 807 34.38 -14.59 -17.55
C PHE A 807 34.90 -14.36 -18.98
N LEU A 808 35.26 -13.11 -19.29
CA LEU A 808 35.80 -12.72 -20.59
C LEU A 808 37.18 -13.35 -20.85
N GLN A 809 38.04 -13.38 -19.83
CA GLN A 809 39.34 -14.08 -19.91
C GLN A 809 39.16 -15.59 -20.11
N CYS A 810 38.20 -16.20 -19.40
CA CYS A 810 37.86 -17.61 -19.53
C CYS A 810 37.38 -17.92 -20.96
N TRP A 811 36.46 -17.13 -21.52
CA TRP A 811 36.05 -17.24 -22.92
C TRP A 811 37.24 -17.24 -23.88
N ARG A 812 38.20 -16.33 -23.70
CA ARG A 812 39.38 -16.23 -24.56
C ARG A 812 40.21 -17.52 -24.53
N LEU A 813 40.38 -18.11 -23.34
CA LEU A 813 41.11 -19.37 -23.16
C LEU A 813 40.31 -20.55 -23.76
N THR A 814 39.02 -20.65 -23.47
CA THR A 814 38.16 -21.72 -23.98
C THR A 814 38.07 -21.68 -25.51
N ARG A 815 37.99 -20.50 -26.12
CA ARG A 815 37.95 -20.33 -27.59
C ARG A 815 39.23 -20.81 -28.26
N HIS A 816 40.38 -20.68 -27.61
CA HIS A 816 41.65 -21.19 -28.15
C HIS A 816 41.61 -22.71 -28.31
N ASP A 817 41.06 -23.41 -27.31
CA ASP A 817 41.00 -24.88 -27.28
C ASP A 817 39.77 -25.44 -28.03
N ARG A 818 38.62 -24.77 -27.94
CA ARG A 818 37.34 -25.15 -28.55
C ARG A 818 36.56 -23.94 -29.10
N PRO A 819 36.83 -23.52 -30.34
CA PRO A 819 36.23 -22.32 -30.93
C PRO A 819 34.71 -22.40 -31.17
N GLN A 820 34.12 -23.60 -31.08
CA GLN A 820 32.68 -23.83 -31.24
C GLN A 820 31.86 -23.45 -30.00
N VAL A 821 32.47 -23.35 -28.82
CA VAL A 821 31.76 -23.02 -27.57
C VAL A 821 31.37 -21.54 -27.58
N ARG A 822 30.12 -21.26 -27.22
CA ARG A 822 29.58 -19.89 -27.13
C ARG A 822 29.48 -19.45 -25.68
N PHE A 823 29.81 -18.20 -25.39
CA PHE A 823 29.69 -17.60 -24.06
C PHE A 823 28.67 -16.47 -24.09
N TRP A 824 27.69 -16.55 -23.20
CA TRP A 824 26.65 -15.52 -23.06
C TRP A 824 26.72 -14.92 -21.66
N TRP A 825 26.61 -13.60 -21.56
CA TRP A 825 26.38 -12.92 -20.30
C TRP A 825 25.05 -12.19 -20.29
N VAL A 826 24.24 -12.43 -19.25
CA VAL A 826 22.95 -11.77 -19.05
C VAL A 826 23.00 -10.85 -17.82
N GLY A 827 22.77 -9.56 -18.04
CA GLY A 827 22.74 -8.51 -17.01
C GLY A 827 23.35 -7.20 -17.49
N GLU A 828 23.02 -6.11 -16.80
CA GLU A 828 23.64 -4.79 -17.05
C GLU A 828 25.13 -4.79 -16.70
N LEU A 829 25.90 -4.05 -17.48
CA LEU A 829 27.34 -3.89 -17.33
C LEU A 829 27.66 -2.60 -16.59
N ASP A 830 28.57 -2.67 -15.61
CA ASP A 830 29.05 -1.49 -14.91
C ASP A 830 29.72 -0.50 -15.88
N ALA A 831 29.35 0.77 -15.80
CA ALA A 831 29.81 1.80 -16.73
C ALA A 831 31.34 2.00 -16.68
N THR A 832 31.94 1.87 -15.50
CA THR A 832 33.40 2.01 -15.33
C THR A 832 34.12 0.80 -15.92
N LEU A 833 33.59 -0.40 -15.68
CA LEU A 833 34.12 -1.63 -16.24
C LEU A 833 33.98 -1.67 -17.77
N HIS A 834 32.87 -1.19 -18.32
CA HIS A 834 32.67 -1.05 -19.75
C HIS A 834 33.72 -0.13 -20.38
N ALA A 835 33.99 1.03 -19.76
CA ALA A 835 35.02 1.94 -20.25
C ALA A 835 36.40 1.27 -20.28
N TYR A 836 36.71 0.42 -19.30
CA TYR A 836 37.97 -0.30 -19.20
C TYR A 836 38.10 -1.47 -20.19
N LEU A 837 37.04 -2.25 -20.43
CA LEU A 837 37.05 -3.48 -21.23
C LEU A 837 36.42 -3.35 -22.63
N SER A 838 35.95 -2.17 -23.01
CA SER A 838 35.21 -1.92 -24.27
C SER A 838 35.86 -2.58 -25.50
N ALA A 839 37.15 -2.33 -25.74
CA ALA A 839 37.87 -2.91 -26.86
C ALA A 839 37.93 -4.44 -26.84
N GLU A 840 38.04 -5.06 -25.67
CA GLU A 840 38.05 -6.52 -25.53
C GLU A 840 36.66 -7.12 -25.74
N ILE A 841 35.62 -6.45 -25.24
CA ILE A 841 34.23 -6.85 -25.42
C ILE A 841 33.84 -6.77 -26.90
N GLU A 842 34.12 -5.64 -27.55
CA GLU A 842 33.85 -5.44 -28.98
C GLU A 842 34.58 -6.49 -29.84
N ALA A 843 35.85 -6.75 -29.53
CA ALA A 843 36.62 -7.79 -30.20
C ALA A 843 36.02 -9.19 -29.97
N ALA A 844 35.49 -9.47 -28.78
CA ALA A 844 34.86 -10.75 -28.45
C ALA A 844 33.52 -10.92 -29.18
N GLU A 845 32.65 -9.92 -29.17
CA GLU A 845 31.36 -9.94 -29.87
C GLU A 845 31.53 -10.06 -31.40
N ALA A 846 32.55 -9.41 -31.97
CA ALA A 846 32.87 -9.51 -33.40
C ALA A 846 33.20 -10.95 -33.85
N THR A 847 33.59 -11.84 -32.94
CA THR A 847 33.80 -13.27 -33.26
C THR A 847 32.50 -14.05 -33.42
N GLY A 848 31.37 -13.50 -32.96
CA GLY A 848 30.10 -14.20 -32.81
C GLY A 848 30.10 -15.31 -31.75
N SER A 849 31.21 -15.54 -31.02
CA SER A 849 31.32 -16.57 -29.98
C SER A 849 31.11 -16.05 -28.56
N PHE A 850 30.97 -14.74 -28.41
CA PHE A 850 30.60 -14.07 -27.17
C PHE A 850 29.38 -13.19 -27.41
N HIS A 851 28.47 -13.10 -26.44
CA HIS A 851 27.28 -12.24 -26.53
C HIS A 851 26.96 -11.61 -25.18
N LEU A 852 26.86 -10.28 -25.15
CA LEU A 852 26.37 -9.53 -24.00
C LEU A 852 24.89 -9.16 -24.19
N ALA A 853 24.00 -9.83 -23.47
CA ALA A 853 22.56 -9.69 -23.66
C ALA A 853 21.95 -8.46 -22.97
N GLY A 854 22.69 -7.79 -22.09
CA GLY A 854 22.15 -6.75 -21.21
C GLY A 854 21.10 -7.30 -20.23
N TRP A 855 20.28 -6.41 -19.65
CA TRP A 855 19.19 -6.81 -18.77
C TRP A 855 18.07 -7.53 -19.52
N GLN A 856 17.53 -8.59 -18.90
CA GLN A 856 16.51 -9.45 -19.50
C GLN A 856 15.40 -9.76 -18.47
N ASP A 857 14.15 -9.61 -18.89
CA ASP A 857 12.98 -9.99 -18.10
C ASP A 857 12.80 -11.52 -18.00
N ASP A 858 13.04 -12.24 -19.10
CA ASP A 858 12.85 -13.69 -19.21
C ASP A 858 14.16 -14.45 -19.08
N ILE A 859 14.67 -14.56 -17.85
CA ILE A 859 15.89 -15.33 -17.57
C ILE A 859 15.70 -16.85 -17.80
N ALA A 860 14.48 -17.35 -17.70
CA ALA A 860 14.18 -18.78 -17.83
C ALA A 860 14.47 -19.31 -19.24
N ALA A 861 14.20 -18.50 -20.28
CA ALA A 861 14.58 -18.84 -21.65
C ALA A 861 16.10 -18.95 -21.83
N TRP A 862 16.88 -18.03 -21.25
CA TRP A 862 18.35 -18.05 -21.30
C TRP A 862 18.94 -19.26 -20.60
N LEU A 863 18.43 -19.59 -19.41
CA LEU A 863 18.84 -20.78 -18.67
C LEU A 863 18.48 -22.07 -19.44
N SER A 864 17.30 -22.12 -20.07
CA SER A 864 16.91 -23.25 -20.93
C SER A 864 17.82 -23.39 -22.17
N ALA A 865 18.22 -22.27 -22.76
CA ALA A 865 19.08 -22.26 -23.94
C ALA A 865 20.56 -22.54 -23.66
N ALA A 866 21.01 -22.44 -22.41
CA ALA A 866 22.36 -22.79 -22.01
C ALA A 866 22.54 -24.31 -21.81
N ASP A 867 23.80 -24.75 -21.82
CA ASP A 867 24.22 -26.12 -21.53
C ASP A 867 25.01 -26.21 -20.22
N LEU A 868 25.69 -25.11 -19.85
CA LEU A 868 26.44 -25.00 -18.61
C LEU A 868 26.31 -23.58 -18.04
N PHE A 869 26.27 -23.46 -16.71
CA PHE A 869 26.33 -22.17 -16.02
C PHE A 869 27.73 -21.91 -15.47
N ALA A 870 28.27 -20.71 -15.64
CA ALA A 870 29.52 -20.30 -15.01
C ALA A 870 29.26 -19.17 -14.02
N LEU A 871 29.76 -19.35 -12.79
CA LEU A 871 29.70 -18.37 -11.71
C LEU A 871 31.13 -17.90 -11.37
N PRO A 872 31.70 -16.96 -12.13
CA PRO A 872 33.09 -16.48 -11.94
C PRO A 872 33.21 -15.45 -10.81
N SER A 873 32.29 -15.47 -9.83
CA SER A 873 32.22 -14.45 -8.79
C SER A 873 33.38 -14.54 -7.81
N ARG A 874 33.90 -13.37 -7.43
CA ARG A 874 34.87 -13.21 -6.34
C ARG A 874 34.18 -13.25 -4.98
N GLU A 875 33.01 -12.59 -4.88
CA GLU A 875 32.14 -12.63 -3.70
C GLU A 875 30.67 -12.69 -4.10
N ASP A 876 29.98 -13.75 -3.67
CA ASP A 876 28.56 -13.98 -3.89
C ASP A 876 27.96 -14.86 -2.78
N PRO A 877 27.28 -14.27 -1.78
CA PRO A 877 26.93 -14.96 -0.53
C PRO A 877 26.03 -16.17 -0.78
N TYR A 878 25.00 -15.99 -1.62
CA TYR A 878 24.08 -17.06 -2.03
C TYR A 878 23.31 -16.69 -3.31
N PRO A 879 23.92 -16.81 -4.51
CA PRO A 879 23.33 -16.31 -5.75
C PRO A 879 22.03 -17.01 -6.12
N THR A 880 20.92 -16.25 -6.12
CA THR A 880 19.62 -16.75 -6.59
C THR A 880 19.70 -17.23 -8.05
N ILE A 881 20.47 -16.55 -8.90
CA ILE A 881 20.60 -16.94 -10.31
C ILE A 881 21.23 -18.33 -10.49
N LEU A 882 22.13 -18.75 -9.60
CA LEU A 882 22.68 -20.10 -9.63
C LEU A 882 21.63 -21.13 -9.18
N ILE A 883 20.82 -20.77 -8.17
CA ILE A 883 19.68 -21.61 -7.77
C ILE A 883 18.73 -21.82 -8.95
N GLU A 884 18.40 -20.74 -9.68
CA GLU A 884 17.57 -20.78 -10.89
C GLU A 884 18.19 -21.67 -11.98
N ALA A 885 19.51 -21.57 -12.18
CA ALA A 885 20.24 -22.42 -13.11
C ALA A 885 20.14 -23.91 -12.75
N LEU A 886 20.41 -24.26 -11.49
CA LEU A 886 20.29 -25.63 -10.98
C LEU A 886 18.83 -26.14 -11.09
N CYS A 887 17.84 -25.30 -10.77
CA CYS A 887 16.41 -25.61 -10.92
C CYS A 887 15.99 -25.81 -12.39
N SER A 888 16.68 -25.17 -13.33
CA SER A 888 16.53 -25.45 -14.77
C SER A 888 17.32 -26.68 -15.25
N GLY A 889 17.99 -27.38 -14.34
CA GLY A 889 18.78 -28.59 -14.60
C GLY A 889 20.18 -28.35 -15.17
N LEU A 890 20.68 -27.10 -15.15
CA LEU A 890 22.06 -26.82 -15.54
C LEU A 890 23.04 -27.32 -14.49
N ARG A 891 24.18 -27.81 -14.94
CA ARG A 891 25.39 -27.94 -14.11
C ARG A 891 26.09 -26.59 -14.03
N ALA A 892 26.94 -26.41 -13.03
CA ALA A 892 27.64 -25.14 -12.84
C ALA A 892 29.13 -25.28 -12.54
N VAL A 893 29.92 -24.29 -12.93
CA VAL A 893 31.31 -24.16 -12.51
C VAL A 893 31.49 -22.85 -11.76
N ALA A 894 32.14 -22.90 -10.58
CA ALA A 894 32.32 -21.74 -9.73
C ALA A 894 33.72 -21.69 -9.11
N PHE A 895 34.14 -20.49 -8.68
CA PHE A 895 35.36 -20.32 -7.89
C PHE A 895 35.15 -20.73 -6.43
N ASP A 896 36.18 -21.35 -5.84
CA ASP A 896 36.24 -21.67 -4.42
C ASP A 896 36.21 -20.40 -3.55
N HIS A 897 35.72 -20.50 -2.32
CA HIS A 897 35.63 -19.39 -1.36
C HIS A 897 34.84 -18.16 -1.84
N SER A 898 34.10 -18.27 -2.94
CA SER A 898 33.25 -17.18 -3.46
C SER A 898 32.00 -16.94 -2.63
N GLY A 899 31.58 -17.89 -1.79
CA GLY A 899 30.41 -17.78 -0.92
C GLY A 899 29.83 -19.14 -0.56
N GLY A 900 28.50 -19.27 -0.49
CA GLY A 900 27.83 -20.49 -0.03
C GLY A 900 27.57 -21.59 -1.07
N MET A 901 27.81 -21.31 -2.35
CA MET A 901 27.50 -22.24 -3.44
C MET A 901 28.59 -23.27 -3.78
N PRO A 902 29.90 -22.96 -3.66
CA PRO A 902 30.96 -23.94 -3.92
C PRO A 902 30.79 -25.23 -3.11
N ASP A 903 30.44 -25.13 -1.83
CA ASP A 903 30.23 -26.31 -0.98
C ASP A 903 29.09 -27.19 -1.49
N LEU A 904 27.99 -26.56 -1.92
CA LEU A 904 26.85 -27.26 -2.53
C LEU A 904 27.25 -28.02 -3.80
N LEU A 905 28.04 -27.39 -4.69
CA LEU A 905 28.47 -28.01 -5.94
C LEU A 905 29.31 -29.27 -5.69
N ARG A 906 30.19 -29.24 -4.69
CA ARG A 906 31.00 -30.41 -4.29
C ARG A 906 30.17 -31.54 -3.71
N GLU A 907 29.21 -31.22 -2.85
CA GLU A 907 28.41 -32.23 -2.14
C GLU A 907 27.47 -33.04 -3.03
N ARG A 908 27.08 -32.51 -4.20
CA ARG A 908 25.94 -33.02 -4.99
C ARG A 908 26.25 -33.41 -6.43
N ASP A 909 27.51 -33.37 -6.85
CA ASP A 909 27.94 -33.61 -8.24
C ASP A 909 27.09 -32.81 -9.27
N CYS A 910 26.68 -31.60 -8.90
CA CYS A 910 25.93 -30.69 -9.78
C CYS A 910 26.83 -29.64 -10.44
N GLY A 911 28.14 -29.80 -10.32
CA GLY A 911 29.11 -28.87 -10.85
C GLY A 911 30.54 -29.15 -10.43
N GLU A 912 31.46 -28.27 -10.84
CA GLU A 912 32.87 -28.32 -10.46
C GLU A 912 33.28 -27.01 -9.76
N VAL A 913 34.20 -27.10 -8.80
CA VAL A 913 34.74 -25.94 -8.08
C VAL A 913 36.24 -25.84 -8.34
N VAL A 914 36.69 -24.65 -8.70
CA VAL A 914 38.09 -24.39 -9.07
C VAL A 914 38.73 -23.32 -8.17
N PRO A 915 40.08 -23.27 -8.07
CA PRO A 915 40.76 -22.25 -7.26
C PRO A 915 40.35 -20.81 -7.62
N MET A 916 40.14 -19.98 -6.61
CA MET A 916 39.69 -18.59 -6.76
C MET A 916 40.59 -17.78 -7.70
N GLY A 917 39.98 -17.15 -8.70
CA GLY A 917 40.65 -16.25 -9.65
C GLY A 917 41.44 -16.94 -10.77
N ASP A 918 41.50 -18.28 -10.80
CA ASP A 918 42.20 -19.03 -11.85
C ASP A 918 41.30 -19.25 -13.08
N ALA A 919 41.36 -18.31 -14.03
CA ALA A 919 40.58 -18.39 -15.26
C ALA A 919 40.94 -19.60 -16.15
N ALA A 920 42.17 -20.12 -16.07
CA ALA A 920 42.59 -21.30 -16.82
C ALA A 920 41.99 -22.58 -16.23
N ALA A 921 42.01 -22.71 -14.90
CA ALA A 921 41.30 -23.79 -14.22
C ALA A 921 39.80 -23.75 -14.49
N LEU A 922 39.19 -22.56 -14.49
CA LEU A 922 37.78 -22.36 -14.83
C LEU A 922 37.47 -22.81 -16.27
N SER A 923 38.31 -22.44 -17.24
CA SER A 923 38.18 -22.88 -18.64
C SER A 923 38.28 -24.40 -18.76
N ALA A 924 39.27 -25.01 -18.12
CA ALA A 924 39.45 -26.46 -18.15
C ALA A 924 38.26 -27.21 -17.51
N ALA A 925 37.69 -26.66 -16.44
CA ALA A 925 36.50 -27.19 -15.78
C ALA A 925 35.25 -27.11 -16.66
N ILE A 926 35.04 -25.97 -17.33
CA ILE A 926 33.97 -25.80 -18.31
C ILE A 926 34.05 -26.87 -19.41
N LEU A 927 35.25 -27.09 -19.95
CA LEU A 927 35.45 -28.11 -20.99
C LEU A 927 35.15 -29.53 -20.49
N ARG A 928 35.60 -29.88 -19.27
CA ARG A 928 35.29 -31.18 -18.65
C ARG A 928 33.79 -31.38 -18.43
N GLU A 929 33.08 -30.39 -17.92
CA GLU A 929 31.64 -30.50 -17.67
C GLU A 929 30.84 -30.53 -18.99
N LEU A 930 31.27 -29.82 -20.04
CA LEU A 930 30.66 -29.92 -21.37
C LEU A 930 30.92 -31.29 -22.04
N ASP A 931 32.03 -31.96 -21.71
CA ASP A 931 32.35 -33.31 -22.20
C ASP A 931 31.64 -34.43 -21.43
N ARG A 932 31.07 -34.13 -20.26
CA ARG A 932 30.27 -35.13 -19.55
C ARG A 932 29.05 -35.50 -20.40
N PRO A 933 28.66 -36.79 -20.43
CA PRO A 933 27.43 -37.20 -21.08
C PRO A 933 26.25 -36.39 -20.54
N ALA A 934 25.39 -35.91 -21.44
CA ALA A 934 24.18 -35.17 -21.06
C ALA A 934 23.34 -36.06 -20.13
N GLY A 935 23.33 -35.72 -18.83
CA GLY A 935 22.50 -36.39 -17.85
C GLY A 935 21.02 -36.05 -18.04
N ASP A 936 20.15 -36.71 -17.27
CA ASP A 936 18.74 -36.33 -17.23
C ASP A 936 18.59 -34.95 -16.57
N ARG A 937 18.51 -33.93 -17.42
CA ARG A 937 18.31 -32.52 -17.03
C ARG A 937 17.06 -32.35 -16.16
N ALA A 938 16.01 -33.12 -16.41
CA ALA A 938 14.78 -33.06 -15.63
C ALA A 938 15.00 -33.64 -14.22
N ALA A 939 15.77 -34.72 -14.08
CA ALA A 939 16.12 -35.28 -12.77
C ALA A 939 17.00 -34.34 -11.93
N LEU A 940 17.95 -33.65 -12.55
CA LEU A 940 18.78 -32.61 -11.90
C LEU A 940 17.91 -31.43 -11.45
N ALA A 941 17.05 -30.92 -12.34
CA ALA A 941 16.11 -29.86 -12.05
C ALA A 941 15.18 -30.22 -10.87
N GLN A 942 14.60 -31.43 -10.89
CA GLN A 942 13.70 -31.90 -9.84
C GLN A 942 14.39 -31.94 -8.48
N THR A 943 15.60 -32.47 -8.42
CA THR A 943 16.42 -32.53 -7.20
C THR A 943 16.71 -31.12 -6.66
N ALA A 944 17.08 -30.20 -7.54
CA ALA A 944 17.35 -28.82 -7.17
C ALA A 944 16.08 -28.10 -6.68
N CYS A 945 14.97 -28.19 -7.41
CA CYS A 945 13.69 -27.58 -7.03
C CYS A 945 13.17 -28.08 -5.67
N GLN A 946 13.34 -29.37 -5.36
CA GLN A 946 12.97 -29.92 -4.06
C GLN A 946 13.82 -29.36 -2.92
N ARG A 947 15.13 -29.14 -3.15
CA ARG A 947 16.02 -28.56 -2.15
C ARG A 947 15.78 -27.08 -1.92
N PHE A 948 15.48 -26.34 -2.98
CA PHE A 948 15.32 -24.88 -2.94
C PHE A 948 13.86 -24.44 -2.84
N ARG A 949 13.03 -25.23 -2.14
CA ARG A 949 11.63 -24.88 -1.86
C ARG A 949 11.54 -23.59 -1.03
N PHE A 950 11.07 -22.52 -1.68
CA PHE A 950 11.00 -21.20 -1.07
C PHE A 950 9.94 -21.09 0.04
N ASP A 951 8.86 -21.86 -0.06
CA ASP A 951 7.89 -22.00 1.02
C ASP A 951 8.49 -22.61 2.28
N HIS A 952 9.32 -23.66 2.15
CA HIS A 952 10.01 -24.26 3.31
C HIS A 952 10.95 -23.25 3.98
N TYR A 953 11.72 -22.52 3.18
CA TYR A 953 12.56 -21.41 3.66
C TYR A 953 11.75 -20.34 4.40
N ALA A 954 10.67 -19.86 3.79
CA ALA A 954 9.85 -18.79 4.36
C ALA A 954 9.12 -19.21 5.65
N PHE A 955 8.64 -20.45 5.74
CA PHE A 955 8.02 -20.96 6.96
C PHE A 955 9.06 -21.17 8.07
N ALA A 956 10.25 -21.66 7.74
CA ALA A 956 11.34 -21.78 8.71
C ALA A 956 11.75 -20.41 9.26
N LEU A 957 11.83 -19.36 8.42
CA LEU A 957 12.05 -17.98 8.89
C LEU A 957 10.94 -17.50 9.83
N LEU A 958 9.68 -17.83 9.52
CA LEU A 958 8.55 -17.49 10.38
C LEU A 958 8.68 -18.15 11.76
N GLN A 959 9.14 -19.40 11.83
CA GLN A 959 9.41 -20.09 13.09
C GLN A 959 10.59 -19.48 13.86
N GLN A 960 11.60 -18.92 13.18
CA GLN A 960 12.66 -18.16 13.84
C GLN A 960 12.16 -16.83 14.42
N ALA A 961 11.26 -16.15 13.69
CA ALA A 961 10.61 -14.93 14.17
C ALA A 961 9.59 -15.21 15.29
N ARG A 962 8.98 -16.40 15.32
CA ARG A 962 7.99 -16.85 16.30
C ARG A 962 8.40 -18.20 16.88
N PRO A 963 9.35 -18.22 17.83
CA PRO A 963 9.82 -19.45 18.45
C PRO A 963 8.66 -20.28 18.98
N GLY A 964 8.67 -21.58 18.69
CA GLY A 964 7.66 -22.51 19.16
C GLY A 964 6.39 -22.61 18.31
N LEU A 965 6.29 -21.92 17.18
CA LEU A 965 5.17 -22.01 16.24
C LEU A 965 5.04 -23.42 15.63
N PRO A 966 3.97 -24.18 15.92
CA PRO A 966 3.77 -25.50 15.32
C PRO A 966 3.41 -25.44 13.83
N ALA A 967 4.01 -26.33 13.05
CA ALA A 967 3.68 -26.54 11.65
C ALA A 967 2.38 -27.34 11.52
N VAL A 968 1.35 -26.75 10.89
CA VAL A 968 0.04 -27.38 10.68
C VAL A 968 -0.33 -27.40 9.19
N SER A 969 -0.66 -28.58 8.66
CA SER A 969 -1.29 -28.74 7.35
C SER A 969 -2.80 -28.88 7.52
N VAL A 970 -3.58 -28.21 6.66
CA VAL A 970 -5.04 -28.31 6.66
C VAL A 970 -5.48 -29.13 5.47
N ALA A 971 -6.33 -30.13 5.68
CA ALA A 971 -6.92 -30.91 4.61
C ALA A 971 -8.45 -30.77 4.63
N VAL A 972 -9.03 -30.39 3.50
CA VAL A 972 -10.48 -30.21 3.30
C VAL A 972 -10.97 -31.31 2.35
N PRO A 973 -11.38 -32.48 2.86
CA PRO A 973 -12.03 -33.50 2.04
C PRO A 973 -13.43 -33.02 1.61
N ALA A 974 -13.76 -33.20 0.33
CA ALA A 974 -15.01 -32.72 -0.25
C ALA A 974 -15.61 -33.73 -1.23
N HIS A 975 -16.93 -33.95 -1.15
CA HIS A 975 -17.69 -34.69 -2.16
C HIS A 975 -19.12 -34.12 -2.25
N ASN A 976 -19.44 -33.44 -3.35
CA ASN A 976 -20.73 -32.78 -3.58
C ASN A 976 -21.10 -31.74 -2.49
N TYR A 977 -20.14 -30.88 -2.13
CA TYR A 977 -20.30 -29.89 -1.07
C TYR A 977 -20.18 -28.43 -1.54
N ALA A 978 -20.49 -28.13 -2.81
CA ALA A 978 -20.37 -26.79 -3.39
C ALA A 978 -21.08 -25.72 -2.53
N ARG A 979 -22.21 -26.07 -1.91
CA ARG A 979 -23.00 -25.20 -1.04
C ARG A 979 -22.27 -24.79 0.25
N TYR A 980 -21.43 -25.64 0.81
CA TYR A 980 -20.81 -25.42 2.13
C TYR A 980 -19.32 -25.07 2.04
N LEU A 981 -18.68 -25.47 0.95
CA LEU A 981 -17.23 -25.36 0.76
C LEU A 981 -16.72 -23.92 0.86
N GLU A 982 -17.51 -22.95 0.40
CA GLU A 982 -17.15 -21.52 0.53
C GLU A 982 -17.01 -21.11 2.00
N HIS A 983 -18.00 -21.42 2.85
CA HIS A 983 -17.95 -21.08 4.26
C HIS A 983 -16.82 -21.82 4.98
N ARG A 984 -16.57 -23.08 4.60
CA ARG A 984 -15.45 -23.85 5.15
C ARG A 984 -14.10 -23.24 4.81
N LEU A 985 -13.82 -22.98 3.54
CA LEU A 985 -12.55 -22.38 3.11
C LEU A 985 -12.33 -21.01 3.73
N VAL A 986 -13.37 -20.18 3.85
CA VAL A 986 -13.30 -18.91 4.59
C VAL A 986 -12.86 -19.15 6.03
N SER A 987 -13.49 -20.10 6.74
CA SER A 987 -13.12 -20.41 8.14
C SER A 987 -11.68 -20.93 8.30
N VAL A 988 -11.10 -21.54 7.26
CA VAL A 988 -9.68 -21.94 7.20
C VAL A 988 -8.78 -20.73 6.94
N PHE A 989 -9.14 -19.87 5.98
CA PHE A 989 -8.34 -18.70 5.60
C PHE A 989 -8.31 -17.60 6.65
N THR A 990 -9.30 -17.58 7.54
CA THR A 990 -9.39 -16.63 8.65
C THR A 990 -8.76 -17.14 9.95
N GLN A 991 -8.10 -18.31 9.94
CA GLN A 991 -7.41 -18.79 11.14
C GLN A 991 -6.29 -17.83 11.56
N THR A 992 -6.18 -17.54 12.86
CA THR A 992 -5.11 -16.69 13.42
C THR A 992 -3.76 -17.41 13.44
N HIS A 993 -3.77 -18.74 13.37
CA HIS A 993 -2.59 -19.58 13.30
C HIS A 993 -2.11 -19.74 11.85
N PRO A 994 -0.82 -19.46 11.56
CA PRO A 994 -0.25 -19.73 10.24
C PRO A 994 -0.34 -21.22 9.87
N VAL A 995 -0.82 -21.52 8.66
CA VAL A 995 -0.92 -22.89 8.13
C VAL A 995 0.16 -23.13 7.08
N VAL A 996 0.81 -24.28 7.06
CA VAL A 996 1.88 -24.60 6.08
C VAL A 996 1.31 -24.73 4.67
N GLU A 997 0.13 -25.34 4.58
CA GLU A 997 -0.58 -25.57 3.33
C GLU A 997 -2.06 -25.85 3.58
N VAL A 998 -2.87 -25.65 2.55
CA VAL A 998 -4.28 -26.03 2.51
C VAL A 998 -4.48 -26.99 1.34
N ILE A 999 -4.86 -28.23 1.63
CA ILE A 999 -5.08 -29.29 0.65
C ILE A 999 -6.58 -29.47 0.51
N VAL A 1000 -7.13 -29.26 -0.69
CA VAL A 1000 -8.53 -29.56 -0.98
C VAL A 1000 -8.58 -30.89 -1.74
N LEU A 1001 -9.18 -31.91 -1.13
CA LEU A 1001 -9.29 -33.24 -1.69
C LEU A 1001 -10.72 -33.45 -2.20
N ASP A 1002 -10.94 -33.24 -3.48
CA ASP A 1002 -12.24 -33.50 -4.12
C ASP A 1002 -12.35 -34.97 -4.50
N ASP A 1003 -13.33 -35.66 -3.93
CA ASP A 1003 -13.55 -37.10 -4.12
C ASP A 1003 -14.51 -37.38 -5.29
N ALA A 1004 -14.21 -36.82 -6.46
CA ALA A 1004 -15.00 -36.92 -7.68
C ALA A 1004 -16.42 -36.34 -7.53
N SER A 1005 -16.50 -35.08 -7.11
CA SER A 1005 -17.77 -34.34 -7.03
C SER A 1005 -18.41 -34.18 -8.41
N ARG A 1006 -19.76 -34.16 -8.41
CA ARG A 1006 -20.61 -33.95 -9.59
C ARG A 1006 -21.27 -32.57 -9.60
N ASP A 1007 -21.08 -31.78 -8.55
CA ASP A 1007 -21.51 -30.39 -8.45
C ASP A 1007 -20.34 -29.41 -8.69
N ASP A 1008 -20.56 -28.13 -8.43
CA ASP A 1008 -19.57 -27.07 -8.66
C ASP A 1008 -18.45 -26.98 -7.59
N SER A 1009 -18.23 -28.02 -6.77
CA SER A 1009 -17.27 -27.98 -5.64
C SER A 1009 -15.87 -27.50 -6.05
N VAL A 1010 -15.34 -28.04 -7.16
CA VAL A 1010 -14.01 -27.66 -7.69
C VAL A 1010 -13.96 -26.18 -8.08
N ALA A 1011 -14.98 -25.69 -8.79
CA ALA A 1011 -15.04 -24.30 -9.23
C ALA A 1011 -15.20 -23.35 -8.03
N VAL A 1012 -15.99 -23.73 -7.02
CA VAL A 1012 -16.12 -23.00 -5.76
C VAL A 1012 -14.77 -22.89 -5.05
N ALA A 1013 -14.03 -24.00 -4.91
CA ALA A 1013 -12.73 -23.98 -4.25
C ALA A 1013 -11.74 -23.02 -4.93
N GLN A 1014 -11.63 -23.08 -6.25
CA GLN A 1014 -10.76 -22.21 -7.04
C GLN A 1014 -11.17 -20.75 -6.94
N ARG A 1015 -12.46 -20.45 -7.06
CA ARG A 1015 -13.00 -19.09 -6.94
C ARG A 1015 -12.70 -18.50 -5.56
N VAL A 1016 -13.00 -19.24 -4.49
CA VAL A 1016 -12.83 -18.74 -3.11
C VAL A 1016 -11.36 -18.54 -2.77
N ALA A 1017 -10.48 -19.43 -3.23
CA ALA A 1017 -9.02 -19.25 -3.11
C ALA A 1017 -8.54 -17.98 -3.84
N ALA A 1018 -9.01 -17.75 -5.07
CA ALA A 1018 -8.68 -16.55 -5.84
C ALA A 1018 -9.21 -15.26 -5.19
N ASP A 1019 -10.48 -15.25 -4.76
CA ASP A 1019 -11.12 -14.10 -4.10
C ASP A 1019 -10.35 -13.68 -2.83
N TRP A 1020 -9.85 -14.64 -2.06
CA TRP A 1020 -9.08 -14.40 -0.85
C TRP A 1020 -7.58 -14.22 -1.08
N GLY A 1021 -7.09 -14.42 -2.32
CA GLY A 1021 -5.68 -14.42 -2.66
C GLY A 1021 -4.89 -15.47 -1.86
N ARG A 1022 -5.46 -16.67 -1.71
CA ARG A 1022 -4.90 -17.78 -0.94
C ARG A 1022 -4.49 -18.93 -1.87
N ASP A 1023 -3.36 -19.55 -1.58
CA ASP A 1023 -2.88 -20.72 -2.30
C ASP A 1023 -3.52 -21.98 -1.72
N ILE A 1024 -4.08 -22.83 -2.59
CA ILE A 1024 -4.60 -24.16 -2.23
C ILE A 1024 -4.01 -25.23 -3.15
N ARG A 1025 -3.78 -26.42 -2.59
CA ARG A 1025 -3.45 -27.64 -3.35
C ARG A 1025 -4.73 -28.42 -3.61
N LEU A 1026 -5.36 -28.15 -4.75
CA LEU A 1026 -6.56 -28.87 -5.18
C LEU A 1026 -6.19 -30.19 -5.87
N ILE A 1027 -6.70 -31.30 -5.35
CA ILE A 1027 -6.52 -32.65 -5.91
C ILE A 1027 -7.90 -33.22 -6.17
N VAL A 1028 -8.18 -33.53 -7.44
CA VAL A 1028 -9.46 -34.10 -7.87
C VAL A 1028 -9.26 -35.58 -8.17
N ASN A 1029 -10.04 -36.42 -7.50
CA ASN A 1029 -10.03 -37.85 -7.77
C ASN A 1029 -10.75 -38.16 -9.08
N PRO A 1030 -10.25 -39.12 -9.88
CA PRO A 1030 -10.94 -39.56 -11.09
C PRO A 1030 -12.21 -40.35 -10.76
N THR A 1031 -12.25 -41.00 -9.59
CA THR A 1031 -13.36 -41.83 -9.13
C THR A 1031 -13.57 -41.64 -7.63
N ASN A 1032 -14.83 -41.67 -7.19
CA ASN A 1032 -15.17 -41.56 -5.77
C ASN A 1032 -14.58 -42.74 -4.98
N SER A 1033 -13.94 -42.46 -3.85
CA SER A 1033 -13.28 -43.48 -3.03
C SER A 1033 -14.24 -44.31 -2.18
N GLY A 1034 -15.52 -43.92 -2.10
CA GLY A 1034 -16.58 -44.66 -1.41
C GLY A 1034 -16.49 -44.63 0.13
N SER A 1035 -15.50 -43.95 0.69
CA SER A 1035 -15.29 -43.81 2.13
C SER A 1035 -14.54 -42.51 2.46
N PRO A 1036 -14.96 -41.75 3.49
CA PRO A 1036 -14.24 -40.56 3.95
C PRO A 1036 -12.85 -40.91 4.50
N PHE A 1037 -12.67 -42.11 5.08
CA PHE A 1037 -11.38 -42.52 5.65
C PHE A 1037 -10.29 -42.74 4.60
N ALA A 1038 -10.66 -43.06 3.36
CA ALA A 1038 -9.72 -43.09 2.24
C ALA A 1038 -9.19 -41.67 1.93
N GLN A 1039 -10.04 -40.65 2.04
CA GLN A 1039 -9.63 -39.25 1.91
C GLN A 1039 -8.78 -38.80 3.11
N TRP A 1040 -9.10 -39.23 4.33
CA TRP A 1040 -8.30 -38.90 5.52
C TRP A 1040 -6.90 -39.52 5.45
N HIS A 1041 -6.81 -40.76 4.98
CA HIS A 1041 -5.54 -41.44 4.76
C HIS A 1041 -4.70 -40.71 3.71
N ARG A 1042 -5.29 -40.39 2.56
CA ARG A 1042 -4.63 -39.58 1.54
C ARG A 1042 -4.23 -38.18 2.05
N ALA A 1043 -5.06 -37.54 2.86
CA ALA A 1043 -4.74 -36.27 3.50
C ALA A 1043 -3.51 -36.37 4.40
N ALA A 1044 -3.46 -37.37 5.28
CA ALA A 1044 -2.34 -37.60 6.18
C ALA A 1044 -1.04 -37.98 5.44
N GLU A 1045 -1.13 -38.71 4.33
CA GLU A 1045 0.02 -39.01 3.47
C GLU A 1045 0.58 -37.76 2.81
N LEU A 1046 -0.29 -36.94 2.22
CA LEU A 1046 0.10 -35.75 1.45
C LEU A 1046 0.55 -34.57 2.29
N ALA A 1047 0.08 -34.46 3.53
CA ALA A 1047 0.44 -33.37 4.43
C ALA A 1047 1.95 -33.31 4.66
N GLU A 1048 2.54 -32.12 4.54
CA GLU A 1048 3.96 -31.85 4.74
C GLU A 1048 4.29 -31.59 6.22
N ALA A 1049 3.34 -31.12 7.03
CA ALA A 1049 3.59 -30.72 8.42
C ALA A 1049 3.49 -31.88 9.44
N GLU A 1050 4.03 -31.68 10.64
CA GLU A 1050 3.92 -32.66 11.75
C GLU A 1050 2.47 -32.78 12.26
N TRP A 1051 1.70 -31.70 12.19
CA TRP A 1051 0.32 -31.67 12.65
C TRP A 1051 -0.65 -31.48 11.49
N VAL A 1052 -1.77 -32.20 11.53
CA VAL A 1052 -2.78 -32.18 10.47
C VAL A 1052 -4.14 -31.86 11.07
N TRP A 1053 -4.85 -30.93 10.44
CA TRP A 1053 -6.25 -30.66 10.72
C TRP A 1053 -7.11 -31.20 9.58
N ILE A 1054 -7.97 -32.18 9.88
CA ILE A 1054 -8.96 -32.70 8.95
C ILE A 1054 -10.21 -31.85 9.07
N ALA A 1055 -10.41 -31.01 8.07
CA ALA A 1055 -11.39 -29.96 8.06
C ALA A 1055 -12.52 -30.31 7.07
N GLU A 1056 -13.47 -31.16 7.49
CA GLU A 1056 -14.65 -31.58 6.68
C GLU A 1056 -15.37 -30.39 6.03
N ALA A 1057 -15.80 -30.55 4.77
CA ALA A 1057 -16.24 -29.46 3.90
C ALA A 1057 -17.59 -28.83 4.28
N ASP A 1058 -18.42 -29.50 5.07
CA ASP A 1058 -19.75 -29.07 5.50
C ASP A 1058 -19.75 -28.29 6.83
N ASP A 1059 -18.68 -28.43 7.62
CA ASP A 1059 -18.44 -27.75 8.88
C ASP A 1059 -17.86 -26.33 8.71
N ALA A 1060 -17.73 -25.61 9.83
CA ALA A 1060 -16.97 -24.35 9.91
C ALA A 1060 -16.20 -24.25 11.22
N ALA A 1061 -15.39 -23.20 11.39
CA ALA A 1061 -14.56 -22.99 12.57
C ALA A 1061 -14.46 -21.51 12.95
N GLU A 1062 -14.26 -21.24 14.23
CA GLU A 1062 -13.87 -19.92 14.73
C GLU A 1062 -12.41 -19.61 14.36
N PRO A 1063 -12.07 -18.33 14.10
CA PRO A 1063 -10.71 -17.91 13.71
C PRO A 1063 -9.58 -18.36 14.65
N THR A 1064 -9.87 -18.60 15.94
CA THR A 1064 -8.85 -18.96 16.93
C THR A 1064 -8.70 -20.46 17.15
N LEU A 1065 -9.45 -21.32 16.46
CA LEU A 1065 -9.44 -22.78 16.66
C LEU A 1065 -8.02 -23.34 16.60
N LEU A 1066 -7.30 -23.12 15.50
CA LEU A 1066 -5.96 -23.68 15.33
C LEU A 1066 -4.97 -23.10 16.33
N ALA A 1067 -5.05 -21.80 16.66
CA ALA A 1067 -4.15 -21.18 17.62
C ALA A 1067 -4.37 -21.76 19.04
N THR A 1068 -5.62 -21.99 19.43
CA THR A 1068 -5.96 -22.62 20.71
C THR A 1068 -5.48 -24.07 20.79
N LEU A 1069 -5.63 -24.86 19.72
CA LEU A 1069 -5.15 -26.24 19.71
C LEU A 1069 -3.63 -26.35 19.60
N ALA A 1070 -2.99 -25.46 18.83
CA ALA A 1070 -1.54 -25.39 18.68
C ALA A 1070 -0.83 -24.97 19.98
N ALA A 1071 -1.49 -24.24 20.88
CA ALA A 1071 -0.93 -23.93 22.19
C ALA A 1071 -0.58 -25.20 23.00
N PHE A 1072 -1.44 -26.23 22.95
CA PHE A 1072 -1.13 -27.52 23.59
C PHE A 1072 0.09 -28.21 22.98
N VAL A 1073 0.31 -28.07 21.67
CA VAL A 1073 1.47 -28.66 20.98
C VAL A 1073 2.77 -28.03 21.48
N HIS A 1074 2.75 -26.71 21.73
CA HIS A 1074 3.90 -25.98 22.27
C HIS A 1074 4.21 -26.43 23.71
N ASP A 1075 3.18 -26.52 24.55
CA ASP A 1075 3.33 -26.80 25.98
C ASP A 1075 3.56 -28.29 26.27
N VAL A 1076 3.14 -29.20 25.38
CA VAL A 1076 3.13 -30.65 25.59
C VAL A 1076 3.74 -31.39 24.38
N PRO A 1077 5.06 -31.65 24.36
CA PRO A 1077 5.74 -32.30 23.23
C PRO A 1077 5.26 -33.74 22.92
N GLU A 1078 4.76 -34.45 23.94
CA GLU A 1078 4.24 -35.83 23.84
C GLU A 1078 2.74 -35.89 23.48
N LEU A 1079 2.16 -34.77 23.04
CA LEU A 1079 0.78 -34.73 22.59
C LEU A 1079 0.56 -35.64 21.36
N GLU A 1080 -0.57 -36.35 21.35
CA GLU A 1080 -1.02 -37.19 20.21
C GLU A 1080 -2.11 -36.51 19.40
N LEU A 1081 -3.03 -35.85 20.08
CA LEU A 1081 -4.08 -35.03 19.49
C LEU A 1081 -4.55 -33.99 20.52
N ALA A 1082 -5.06 -32.86 20.02
CA ALA A 1082 -5.82 -31.91 20.81
C ALA A 1082 -7.17 -31.65 20.13
N PHE A 1083 -8.22 -31.42 20.91
CA PHE A 1083 -9.53 -31.07 20.36
C PHE A 1083 -10.22 -29.99 21.18
N CYS A 1084 -11.18 -29.32 20.55
CA CYS A 1084 -12.02 -28.31 21.18
C CYS A 1084 -13.47 -28.75 21.25
N ASP A 1085 -14.26 -28.03 22.05
CA ASP A 1085 -15.71 -28.20 22.03
C ASP A 1085 -16.32 -27.66 20.72
N SER A 1086 -17.55 -28.07 20.42
CA SER A 1086 -18.27 -27.61 19.22
C SER A 1086 -19.60 -26.94 19.57
N ARG A 1087 -20.02 -25.99 18.75
CA ARG A 1087 -21.43 -25.58 18.66
C ARG A 1087 -22.09 -26.27 17.47
N ALA A 1088 -23.39 -26.50 17.51
CA ALA A 1088 -24.09 -27.16 16.41
C ALA A 1088 -25.01 -26.22 15.65
N ILE A 1089 -25.06 -26.43 14.33
CA ILE A 1089 -25.96 -25.75 13.40
C ILE A 1089 -26.71 -26.78 12.54
N ASP A 1090 -27.87 -26.41 12.01
CA ASP A 1090 -28.62 -27.26 11.08
C ASP A 1090 -28.08 -27.20 9.63
N ALA A 1091 -28.77 -27.83 8.68
CA ALA A 1091 -28.37 -27.85 7.27
C ALA A 1091 -28.45 -26.48 6.57
N GLN A 1092 -29.16 -25.52 7.17
CA GLN A 1092 -29.35 -24.15 6.71
C GLN A 1092 -28.40 -23.17 7.43
N GLY A 1093 -27.72 -23.63 8.48
CA GLY A 1093 -26.81 -22.83 9.31
C GLY A 1093 -27.46 -22.17 10.52
N ALA A 1094 -28.72 -22.49 10.83
CA ALA A 1094 -29.36 -21.99 12.04
C ALA A 1094 -28.77 -22.68 13.29
N PRO A 1095 -28.55 -21.95 14.39
CA PRO A 1095 -27.99 -22.53 15.61
C PRO A 1095 -28.96 -23.55 16.23
N LEU A 1096 -28.43 -24.72 16.60
CA LEU A 1096 -29.15 -25.78 17.30
C LEU A 1096 -28.83 -25.78 18.80
N TRP A 1097 -27.55 -25.81 19.15
CA TRP A 1097 -27.08 -25.64 20.53
C TRP A 1097 -25.71 -24.95 20.56
N PRO A 1098 -25.43 -24.17 21.63
CA PRO A 1098 -24.23 -23.37 21.71
C PRO A 1098 -22.96 -24.16 22.05
N SER A 1099 -23.09 -25.38 22.60
CA SER A 1099 -21.96 -26.20 23.09
C SER A 1099 -22.37 -27.67 23.25
N TYR A 1100 -21.42 -28.62 23.22
CA TYR A 1100 -21.64 -30.02 23.63
C TYR A 1100 -21.36 -30.29 25.13
N HIS A 1101 -21.18 -29.26 25.96
CA HIS A 1101 -20.97 -29.42 27.41
C HIS A 1101 -22.04 -30.28 28.09
N ASP A 1102 -23.31 -30.04 27.77
CA ASP A 1102 -24.42 -30.84 28.31
C ASP A 1102 -24.29 -32.32 27.93
N TYR A 1103 -23.82 -32.62 26.72
CA TYR A 1103 -23.55 -33.99 26.28
C TYR A 1103 -22.42 -34.64 27.08
N TYR A 1104 -21.35 -33.90 27.42
CA TYR A 1104 -20.29 -34.41 28.28
C TYR A 1104 -20.78 -34.69 29.71
N VAL A 1105 -21.53 -33.76 30.30
CA VAL A 1105 -22.07 -33.90 31.66
C VAL A 1105 -23.03 -35.09 31.75
N GLN A 1106 -23.98 -35.20 30.82
CA GLN A 1106 -24.94 -36.32 30.77
C GLN A 1106 -24.26 -37.66 30.51
N SER A 1107 -23.07 -37.65 29.90
CA SER A 1107 -22.25 -38.83 29.65
C SER A 1107 -21.29 -39.17 30.80
N GLY A 1108 -21.38 -38.46 31.94
CA GLY A 1108 -20.54 -38.70 33.11
C GLY A 1108 -19.11 -38.19 32.98
N ALA A 1109 -18.86 -37.24 32.08
CA ALA A 1109 -17.55 -36.69 31.78
C ALA A 1109 -17.46 -35.16 31.99
N PRO A 1110 -17.87 -34.61 33.16
CA PRO A 1110 -17.83 -33.16 33.40
C PRO A 1110 -16.41 -32.58 33.36
N ALA A 1111 -15.37 -33.40 33.52
CA ALA A 1111 -13.99 -32.95 33.37
C ALA A 1111 -13.69 -32.33 31.99
N LEU A 1112 -14.40 -32.77 30.93
CA LEU A 1112 -14.21 -32.24 29.58
C LEU A 1112 -14.74 -30.80 29.42
N THR A 1113 -15.63 -30.33 30.31
CA THR A 1113 -16.12 -28.93 30.29
C THR A 1113 -15.11 -27.95 30.89
N GLN A 1114 -14.13 -28.45 31.64
CA GLN A 1114 -13.03 -27.65 32.20
C GLN A 1114 -11.80 -27.66 31.29
N GLY A 1115 -11.66 -28.71 30.47
CA GLY A 1115 -10.49 -28.90 29.60
C GLY A 1115 -9.24 -29.34 30.37
N GLY A 1116 -8.11 -29.36 29.67
CA GLY A 1116 -6.81 -29.72 30.24
C GLY A 1116 -6.08 -30.80 29.43
N VAL A 1117 -5.04 -31.37 30.04
CA VAL A 1117 -4.18 -32.39 29.43
C VAL A 1117 -4.40 -33.71 30.16
N PHE A 1118 -4.57 -34.80 29.40
CA PHE A 1118 -4.88 -36.13 29.93
C PHE A 1118 -3.96 -37.20 29.32
N PRO A 1119 -3.48 -38.17 30.11
CA PRO A 1119 -2.73 -39.30 29.55
C PRO A 1119 -3.59 -40.07 28.54
N ALA A 1120 -3.04 -40.35 27.35
CA ALA A 1120 -3.80 -40.93 26.24
C ALA A 1120 -4.55 -42.24 26.61
N PRO A 1121 -3.91 -43.24 27.27
CA PRO A 1121 -4.61 -44.46 27.68
C PRO A 1121 -5.66 -44.24 28.76
N ASP A 1122 -5.47 -43.25 29.63
CA ASP A 1122 -6.46 -42.88 30.66
C ASP A 1122 -7.67 -42.21 30.02
N PHE A 1123 -7.43 -41.29 29.09
CA PHE A 1123 -8.47 -40.63 28.31
C PHE A 1123 -9.33 -41.65 27.54
N ALA A 1124 -8.69 -42.60 26.86
CA ALA A 1124 -9.40 -43.67 26.15
C ALA A 1124 -10.27 -44.51 27.08
N ARG A 1125 -9.75 -44.91 28.25
CA ARG A 1125 -10.47 -45.72 29.25
C ARG A 1125 -11.64 -44.98 29.88
N ARG A 1126 -11.47 -43.70 30.24
CA ARG A 1126 -12.47 -42.92 30.98
C ARG A 1126 -13.54 -42.32 30.08
N PHE A 1127 -13.15 -41.82 28.91
CA PHE A 1127 -14.01 -40.96 28.09
C PHE A 1127 -14.44 -41.60 26.77
N LEU A 1128 -13.65 -42.51 26.19
CA LEU A 1128 -13.96 -43.12 24.89
C LEU A 1128 -14.34 -44.60 24.97
N ALA A 1129 -14.26 -45.25 26.12
CA ALA A 1129 -14.59 -46.67 26.23
C ALA A 1129 -16.11 -46.95 26.13
N GLU A 1130 -16.96 -46.00 26.52
CA GLU A 1130 -18.42 -46.18 26.57
C GLU A 1130 -19.16 -45.58 25.37
N ARG A 1131 -18.73 -44.42 24.88
CA ARG A 1131 -19.33 -43.70 23.75
C ARG A 1131 -18.32 -42.73 23.16
N ASN A 1132 -18.57 -42.21 21.96
CA ASN A 1132 -17.72 -41.18 21.38
C ASN A 1132 -17.99 -39.82 22.07
N LEU A 1133 -16.97 -39.29 22.75
CA LEU A 1133 -16.99 -37.96 23.37
C LEU A 1133 -16.15 -36.92 22.61
N ILE A 1134 -15.63 -37.28 21.43
CA ILE A 1134 -15.07 -36.36 20.44
C ILE A 1134 -16.02 -36.41 19.24
N PRO A 1135 -17.15 -35.67 19.28
CA PRO A 1135 -18.30 -35.93 18.42
C PRO A 1135 -18.12 -35.48 16.96
N ASN A 1136 -17.02 -34.79 16.63
CA ASN A 1136 -16.77 -34.26 15.31
C ASN A 1136 -15.27 -34.11 15.04
N VAL A 1137 -14.83 -34.63 13.90
CA VAL A 1137 -13.41 -34.65 13.50
C VAL A 1137 -12.85 -33.25 13.26
N SER A 1138 -13.67 -32.31 12.77
CA SER A 1138 -13.26 -30.93 12.50
C SER A 1138 -12.85 -30.17 13.75
N ALA A 1139 -13.17 -30.69 14.94
CA ALA A 1139 -12.73 -30.13 16.19
C ALA A 1139 -11.31 -30.56 16.62
N VAL A 1140 -10.65 -31.44 15.85
CA VAL A 1140 -9.42 -32.15 16.27
C VAL A 1140 -8.20 -31.78 15.44
N LEU A 1141 -7.10 -31.44 16.12
CA LEU A 1141 -5.76 -31.31 15.57
C LEU A 1141 -4.95 -32.58 15.90
N TRP A 1142 -4.43 -33.24 14.86
CA TRP A 1142 -3.82 -34.56 14.96
C TRP A 1142 -2.32 -34.51 14.79
N ARG A 1143 -1.59 -35.32 15.55
CA ARG A 1143 -0.20 -35.62 15.19
C ARG A 1143 -0.19 -36.53 13.97
N ARG A 1144 0.40 -36.07 12.86
CA ARG A 1144 0.37 -36.73 11.55
C ARG A 1144 0.80 -38.19 11.62
N ARG A 1145 1.95 -38.45 12.25
CA ARG A 1145 2.51 -39.81 12.37
C ARG A 1145 1.56 -40.78 13.06
N SER A 1146 0.84 -40.31 14.08
CA SER A 1146 -0.06 -41.11 14.90
C SER A 1146 -1.36 -41.39 14.16
N LEU A 1147 -1.92 -40.39 13.47
CA LEU A 1147 -3.07 -40.55 12.59
C LEU A 1147 -2.76 -41.52 11.45
N LEU A 1148 -1.63 -41.36 10.76
CA LEU A 1148 -1.24 -42.20 9.63
C LEU A 1148 -1.02 -43.66 10.08
N ALA A 1149 -0.35 -43.87 11.21
CA ALA A 1149 -0.15 -45.20 11.77
C ALA A 1149 -1.48 -45.88 12.13
N ALA A 1150 -2.42 -45.14 12.74
CA ALA A 1150 -3.74 -45.66 13.07
C ALA A 1150 -4.56 -46.02 11.83
N LEU A 1151 -4.54 -45.17 10.79
CA LEU A 1151 -5.22 -45.42 9.52
C LEU A 1151 -4.64 -46.66 8.82
N HIS A 1152 -3.31 -46.85 8.83
CA HIS A 1152 -2.68 -48.07 8.32
C HIS A 1152 -3.07 -49.33 9.10
N ARG A 1153 -3.04 -49.28 10.44
CA ARG A 1153 -3.37 -50.45 11.28
C ARG A 1153 -4.84 -50.85 11.18
N CYS A 1154 -5.75 -49.88 11.14
CA CYS A 1154 -7.17 -50.18 10.94
C CYS A 1154 -7.44 -50.67 9.51
N GLY A 1155 -6.73 -50.11 8.51
CA GLY A 1155 -6.74 -50.60 7.13
C GLY A 1155 -8.15 -50.77 6.56
N ARG A 1156 -8.41 -51.95 5.97
CA ARG A 1156 -9.72 -52.27 5.36
C ARG A 1156 -10.88 -52.32 6.36
N GLU A 1157 -10.62 -52.44 7.67
CA GLU A 1157 -11.66 -52.46 8.70
C GLU A 1157 -12.53 -51.19 8.64
N LEU A 1158 -11.92 -50.03 8.35
CA LEU A 1158 -12.60 -48.74 8.29
C LEU A 1158 -13.66 -48.64 7.20
N SER A 1159 -13.55 -49.44 6.12
CA SER A 1159 -14.57 -49.50 5.07
C SER A 1159 -15.92 -50.04 5.57
N GLY A 1160 -15.91 -50.75 6.70
CA GLY A 1160 -17.11 -51.28 7.35
C GLY A 1160 -17.74 -50.34 8.39
N PHE A 1161 -17.20 -49.12 8.57
CA PHE A 1161 -17.73 -48.12 9.48
C PHE A 1161 -18.28 -46.92 8.70
N HIS A 1162 -19.50 -46.51 9.03
CA HIS A 1162 -20.16 -45.32 8.45
C HIS A 1162 -20.45 -44.23 9.48
N LEU A 1163 -20.59 -44.60 10.76
CA LEU A 1163 -20.97 -43.67 11.83
C LEU A 1163 -19.96 -43.63 12.98
N ALA A 1164 -19.21 -44.70 13.23
CA ALA A 1164 -18.29 -44.80 14.37
C ALA A 1164 -16.80 -45.00 13.98
N GLY A 1165 -16.44 -44.72 12.73
CA GLY A 1165 -15.07 -44.94 12.26
C GLY A 1165 -14.06 -43.91 12.79
N ASP A 1166 -14.50 -42.69 13.06
CA ASP A 1166 -13.73 -41.68 13.80
C ASP A 1166 -13.40 -42.17 15.23
N TRP A 1167 -14.40 -42.71 15.92
CA TRP A 1167 -14.25 -43.31 17.25
C TRP A 1167 -13.27 -44.47 17.26
N ARG A 1168 -13.30 -45.31 16.22
CA ARG A 1168 -12.32 -46.39 16.02
C ARG A 1168 -10.89 -45.86 15.93
N ILE A 1169 -10.67 -44.77 15.21
CA ILE A 1169 -9.35 -44.15 15.01
C ILE A 1169 -8.87 -43.52 16.32
N TYR A 1170 -9.73 -42.78 17.05
CA TYR A 1170 -9.35 -42.22 18.36
C TYR A 1170 -8.87 -43.32 19.32
N LEU A 1171 -9.60 -44.44 19.40
CA LEU A 1171 -9.21 -45.57 20.24
C LEU A 1171 -7.89 -46.23 19.77
N GLU A 1172 -7.65 -46.35 18.46
CA GLU A 1172 -6.41 -46.90 17.93
C GLU A 1172 -5.18 -46.07 18.34
N ILE A 1173 -5.29 -44.75 18.26
CA ILE A 1173 -4.19 -43.84 18.63
C ILE A 1173 -3.96 -43.89 20.13
N LEU A 1174 -5.03 -43.76 20.92
CA LEU A 1174 -4.91 -43.49 22.34
C LEU A 1174 -4.69 -44.75 23.19
N ALA A 1175 -5.12 -45.93 22.74
CA ALA A 1175 -4.91 -47.18 23.48
C ALA A 1175 -3.44 -47.63 23.48
N GLU A 1176 -2.69 -47.32 22.43
CA GLU A 1176 -1.30 -47.77 22.25
C GLU A 1176 -0.26 -46.70 22.55
N SER A 1177 -0.68 -45.46 22.77
CA SER A 1177 0.23 -44.34 23.01
C SER A 1177 0.59 -44.19 24.50
N THR A 1178 1.81 -43.76 24.78
CA THR A 1178 2.23 -43.27 26.11
C THR A 1178 2.10 -41.74 26.27
N GLY A 1179 1.63 -41.06 25.23
CA GLY A 1179 1.52 -39.61 25.15
C GLY A 1179 0.27 -39.03 25.80
N GLN A 1180 -0.10 -37.82 25.37
CA GLN A 1180 -1.14 -37.00 26.00
C GLN A 1180 -2.23 -36.55 25.02
N VAL A 1181 -3.39 -36.18 25.57
CA VAL A 1181 -4.54 -35.58 24.86
C VAL A 1181 -4.83 -34.20 25.44
N GLY A 1182 -4.91 -33.20 24.57
CA GLY A 1182 -5.28 -31.82 24.94
C GLY A 1182 -6.77 -31.57 24.71
N VAL A 1183 -7.44 -30.93 25.65
CA VAL A 1183 -8.86 -30.60 25.58
C VAL A 1183 -9.06 -29.11 25.83
N ALA A 1184 -9.50 -28.39 24.79
CA ALA A 1184 -9.97 -27.02 24.93
C ALA A 1184 -11.49 -27.03 25.21
N PRO A 1185 -11.95 -26.45 26.33
CA PRO A 1185 -13.37 -26.47 26.69
C PRO A 1185 -14.22 -25.51 25.85
N THR A 1186 -13.59 -24.59 25.11
CA THR A 1186 -14.27 -23.55 24.34
C THR A 1186 -14.85 -24.11 23.04
N SER A 1187 -16.08 -23.73 22.71
CA SER A 1187 -16.77 -24.15 21.49
C SER A 1187 -16.25 -23.40 20.26
N LEU A 1188 -15.14 -23.85 19.70
CA LEU A 1188 -14.45 -23.21 18.56
C LEU A 1188 -14.76 -23.89 17.22
N ASN A 1189 -15.24 -25.13 17.23
CA ASN A 1189 -15.70 -25.82 16.03
C ASN A 1189 -17.21 -25.60 15.82
N VAL A 1190 -17.64 -25.49 14.56
CA VAL A 1190 -19.05 -25.33 14.18
C VAL A 1190 -19.48 -26.57 13.41
N HIS A 1191 -20.12 -27.48 14.13
CA HIS A 1191 -20.52 -28.78 13.64
C HIS A 1191 -21.90 -28.70 12.96
N ARG A 1192 -21.96 -29.02 11.67
CA ARG A 1192 -23.23 -29.10 10.94
C ARG A 1192 -23.91 -30.43 11.20
N ARG A 1193 -25.18 -30.36 11.59
CA ARG A 1193 -26.05 -31.54 11.75
C ARG A 1193 -27.16 -31.52 10.72
N HIS A 1194 -27.13 -32.51 9.84
CA HIS A 1194 -28.20 -32.70 8.87
C HIS A 1194 -29.43 -33.28 9.57
N ALA A 1195 -30.55 -32.55 9.49
CA ALA A 1195 -31.86 -33.06 9.87
C ALA A 1195 -32.35 -34.05 8.80
N ALA A 1196 -31.76 -35.25 8.76
CA ALA A 1196 -32.20 -36.31 7.86
C ALA A 1196 -32.12 -37.68 8.55
N GLY A 1197 -33.27 -38.11 9.09
CA GLY A 1197 -33.76 -39.47 8.89
C GLY A 1197 -32.99 -40.63 9.50
N VAL A 1198 -32.86 -40.68 10.83
CA VAL A 1198 -32.81 -41.99 11.52
C VAL A 1198 -34.23 -42.56 11.57
N THR A 1199 -34.81 -42.81 10.40
CA THR A 1199 -36.15 -43.39 10.25
C THR A 1199 -36.13 -44.61 9.32
N GLN A 1200 -34.95 -45.13 8.97
CA GLN A 1200 -34.80 -46.45 8.37
C GLN A 1200 -34.19 -47.42 9.40
N SER A 1201 -34.92 -48.49 9.73
CA SER A 1201 -34.52 -49.52 10.70
C SER A 1201 -33.14 -50.12 10.40
N THR A 1202 -32.76 -50.21 9.13
CA THR A 1202 -31.46 -50.71 8.66
C THR A 1202 -30.29 -49.80 9.06
N ALA A 1203 -30.45 -48.48 9.02
CA ALA A 1203 -29.42 -47.52 9.44
C ALA A 1203 -29.28 -47.49 10.97
N ALA A 1204 -30.41 -47.58 11.68
CA ALA A 1204 -30.44 -47.72 13.13
C ALA A 1204 -29.71 -48.99 13.60
N ARG A 1205 -29.98 -50.14 12.96
CA ARG A 1205 -29.33 -51.41 13.30
C ARG A 1205 -27.82 -51.35 13.04
N ARG A 1206 -27.42 -50.80 11.90
CA ARG A 1206 -26.01 -50.59 11.55
C ARG A 1206 -25.28 -49.75 12.61
N HIS A 1207 -25.89 -48.67 13.08
CA HIS A 1207 -25.31 -47.83 14.14
C HIS A 1207 -25.07 -48.65 15.42
N LEU A 1208 -26.06 -49.43 15.87
CA LEU A 1208 -25.91 -50.28 17.06
C LEU A 1208 -24.83 -51.36 16.89
N ASP A 1209 -24.73 -51.97 15.70
CA ASP A 1209 -23.74 -52.99 15.38
C ASP A 1209 -22.32 -52.40 15.37
N GLU A 1210 -22.14 -51.21 14.80
CA GLU A 1210 -20.86 -50.47 14.84
C GLU A 1210 -20.43 -50.15 16.27
N VAL A 1211 -21.31 -49.60 17.11
CA VAL A 1211 -21.04 -49.34 18.54
C VAL A 1211 -20.68 -50.64 19.28
N THR A 1212 -21.35 -51.75 18.95
CA THR A 1212 -21.06 -53.06 19.53
C THR A 1212 -19.66 -53.55 19.19
N ARG A 1213 -19.23 -53.34 17.93
CA ARG A 1213 -17.87 -53.63 17.47
C ARG A 1213 -16.85 -52.76 18.21
N ILE A 1214 -17.09 -51.46 18.33
CA ILE A 1214 -16.19 -50.57 19.09
C ILE A 1214 -16.05 -51.01 20.54
N HIS A 1215 -17.13 -51.37 21.23
CA HIS A 1215 -17.06 -51.90 22.60
C HIS A 1215 -16.27 -53.21 22.70
N ALA A 1216 -16.31 -54.08 21.68
CA ALA A 1216 -15.48 -55.27 21.64
C ALA A 1216 -13.99 -54.91 21.52
N ILE A 1217 -13.67 -53.96 20.65
CA ILE A 1217 -12.30 -53.47 20.42
C ILE A 1217 -11.75 -52.78 21.68
N ALA A 1218 -12.54 -51.90 22.30
CA ALA A 1218 -12.17 -51.24 23.54
C ALA A 1218 -11.87 -52.26 24.65
N ARG A 1219 -12.66 -53.34 24.77
CA ARG A 1219 -12.40 -54.42 25.75
C ARG A 1219 -11.15 -55.24 25.45
N SER A 1220 -10.78 -55.40 24.18
CA SER A 1220 -9.57 -56.14 23.82
C SER A 1220 -8.29 -55.32 23.95
N ARG A 1221 -8.40 -53.99 23.80
CA ARG A 1221 -7.24 -53.09 23.73
C ARG A 1221 -7.00 -52.29 25.01
N LEU A 1222 -8.04 -52.10 25.82
CA LEU A 1222 -7.95 -51.36 27.08
C LEU A 1222 -8.26 -52.29 28.25
N ASP A 1223 -7.51 -52.14 29.34
CA ASP A 1223 -7.85 -52.77 30.61
C ASP A 1223 -9.05 -52.03 31.24
N LEU A 1224 -10.25 -52.49 30.93
CA LEU A 1224 -11.51 -51.85 31.33
C LEU A 1224 -12.04 -52.41 32.65
N PRO A 1225 -12.36 -51.54 33.64
CA PRO A 1225 -13.04 -51.98 34.85
C PRO A 1225 -14.39 -52.66 34.55
N PRO A 1226 -14.82 -53.64 35.36
CA PRO A 1226 -16.13 -54.30 35.19
C PRO A 1226 -17.31 -53.32 35.14
N GLU A 1227 -17.19 -52.21 35.85
CA GLU A 1227 -18.19 -51.14 35.86
C GLU A 1227 -18.36 -50.49 34.47
N THR A 1228 -17.26 -50.20 33.77
CA THR A 1228 -17.26 -49.63 32.43
C THR A 1228 -17.91 -50.59 31.43
N ILE A 1229 -17.63 -51.89 31.54
CA ILE A 1229 -18.26 -52.93 30.70
C ILE A 1229 -19.78 -52.98 30.95
N ARG A 1230 -20.22 -52.83 32.20
CA ARG A 1230 -21.65 -52.73 32.53
C ARG A 1230 -22.28 -51.48 31.90
N ARG A 1231 -21.61 -50.33 31.96
CA ARG A 1231 -22.10 -49.09 31.34
C ARG A 1231 -22.18 -49.18 29.81
N GLN A 1232 -21.20 -49.82 29.15
CA GLN A 1232 -21.29 -50.14 27.71
C GLN A 1232 -22.57 -50.92 27.36
N GLY A 1233 -22.97 -51.88 28.21
CA GLY A 1233 -24.21 -52.64 28.04
C GLY A 1233 -25.47 -51.79 28.23
N VAL A 1234 -25.47 -50.87 29.20
CA VAL A 1234 -26.55 -49.90 29.42
C VAL A 1234 -26.66 -48.94 28.22
N TYR A 1235 -25.54 -48.39 27.75
CA TYR A 1235 -25.50 -47.47 26.62
C TYR A 1235 -26.07 -48.11 25.35
N ARG A 1236 -25.68 -49.36 25.02
CA ARG A 1236 -26.26 -50.07 23.86
C ARG A 1236 -27.77 -50.27 23.96
N ARG A 1237 -28.30 -50.59 25.15
CA ARG A 1237 -29.76 -50.72 25.36
C ARG A 1237 -30.47 -49.38 25.20
N HIS A 1238 -29.89 -48.31 25.76
CA HIS A 1238 -30.41 -46.95 25.61
C HIS A 1238 -30.40 -46.52 24.13
N LEU A 1239 -29.29 -46.74 23.42
CA LEU A 1239 -29.16 -46.44 22.00
C LEU A 1239 -30.17 -47.23 21.17
N ALA A 1240 -30.32 -48.55 21.41
CA ALA A 1240 -31.34 -49.36 20.74
C ALA A 1240 -32.75 -48.78 20.92
N HIS A 1241 -33.10 -48.38 22.16
CA HIS A 1241 -34.37 -47.75 22.46
C HIS A 1241 -34.57 -46.41 21.74
N THR A 1242 -33.59 -45.52 21.79
CA THR A 1242 -33.63 -44.20 21.13
C THR A 1242 -33.71 -44.32 19.60
N LEU A 1243 -33.13 -45.39 19.02
CA LEU A 1243 -33.19 -45.69 17.59
C LEU A 1243 -34.44 -46.50 17.19
N GLY A 1244 -35.35 -46.82 18.12
CA GLY A 1244 -36.58 -47.57 17.85
C GLY A 1244 -36.38 -49.05 17.54
N LEU A 1245 -35.24 -49.63 17.93
CA LEU A 1245 -34.94 -51.05 17.79
C LEU A 1245 -35.49 -51.80 19.02
N ARG A 1246 -36.37 -52.79 18.78
CA ARG A 1246 -36.96 -53.63 19.83
C ARG A 1246 -36.04 -54.77 20.26
#